data_AF-A0AAE3U8Y0-F1
#
_entry.id   AF-A0AAE3U8Y0-F1
#
_cell.length_a   1.000
_cell.length_b   1.000
_cell.length_c   1.000
_cell.angle_alpha   90.00
_cell.angle_beta   90.00
_cell.angle_gamma   90.00
#
_symmetry.space_group_name_H-M   'P 1'
#
loop_
_entity.id
_entity.type
_entity.pdbx_description
1 polymer ?
#
loop_
_entity_poly.entity_id
_entity_poly.type
_entity_poly.pdbx_seq_one_letter_code
_entity_poly.pdbx_strand_id
1 'polypeptide(L)'
;METLVAEKIQTTGQKTHRNRPIRRVTVLGAGIMGSRIACHFANIGVDVLLLDMVPKDLNDAEKAKGLTLDNKNVRNRIVNDLFQAAIKASPAPLYNTSFTNRISLGNFEDNMKDIATSDWVIEVVVERLDIKKLIYEQVEKYRKPGTLITSNTSGIPIHLMSEGRSEDFQKHFCGTHFFNPPRYLRLLEVIPGPKTNPEVIDFVMQYGDRYLGKTTVLCKDTPAFIANRVGVYAMMSVIKATEEFGLTIEEVDKLTGDISGKPKSGTFRLSDVVGLDTTVNVANGLYNNLPNDESKETFKLPAIVQKLSENKWLGDKTGQGFYKKIKNAAGQSEILSLDLKTLEYRPQQKARLSVFELTKGVDDLKKRLQILINAKGKEGDFMRATTYDLFSYVTHRIPEISDELYRIDQAICAGFGWQIGPFETWDALGVQTTVTKMEAAGKKPAAWVYEMLANGHDTFYKVEGGIRKYYDLQDKGYKAVPGTEEFILLDTLRGNKVVWENKGATLFDIGDGVLNLEAHTKMNTLGPEVIEGINKAISIAEKDFRGLVIANEGENFSAGANLGMLFMFAVEQEYDEVDLMIRQFQNTMMRVRYSAIPVVVAPAGLTLGGGCEMTLHADRVQAAAESYIGLVEVGVGLIPGGGGCKEMALRLSDAYEAGDIELNSLQNAFMNVAMAKVSTSAYEAFDMKYLRRGDRVTLNRSRLIADAKESVLELADAGYTQAKQRKDVKVQGRTGIALFKAGIAAMRYGKYISEHDQKIAEKLAYVMCGGDLSYPQMVTEQYLLDLEREAFLSLCGERKTLERIQSLLNGGKPLRN
;
A
#
# COMPACT_ATOMS: atom_id res chain seq x y z
N MET A 1 12.96 33.35 -33.86
CA MET A 1 12.93 32.78 -32.48
C MET A 1 11.84 31.73 -32.32
N GLU A 2 10.72 31.78 -33.02
CA GLU A 2 9.66 30.75 -32.95
C GLU A 2 10.04 29.42 -33.65
N THR A 3 10.93 29.45 -34.64
CA THR A 3 11.32 28.25 -35.40
C THR A 3 12.35 27.35 -34.69
N LEU A 4 13.09 27.89 -33.70
CA LEU A 4 14.14 27.17 -32.97
C LEU A 4 13.61 26.41 -31.72
N VAL A 5 12.36 26.65 -31.34
CA VAL A 5 11.71 25.95 -30.21
C VAL A 5 11.04 24.65 -30.66
N ALA A 6 10.70 24.52 -31.95
CA ALA A 6 10.05 23.33 -32.49
C ALA A 6 11.01 22.13 -32.70
N GLU A 7 12.30 22.37 -32.98
CA GLU A 7 13.25 21.29 -33.29
C GLU A 7 13.84 20.57 -32.07
N LYS A 8 13.59 21.03 -30.83
CA LYS A 8 14.05 20.35 -29.61
C LYS A 8 13.05 19.38 -28.97
N ILE A 9 11.87 19.20 -29.57
CA ILE A 9 10.81 18.30 -29.03
C ILE A 9 10.84 16.90 -29.70
N GLN A 10 11.69 16.67 -30.69
CA GLN A 10 11.64 15.43 -31.51
C GLN A 10 12.52 14.25 -31.06
N THR A 11 13.15 14.27 -29.88
CA THR A 11 14.06 13.18 -29.44
C THR A 11 13.59 12.37 -28.23
N THR A 12 12.35 12.52 -27.79
CA THR A 12 11.71 11.59 -26.85
C THR A 12 10.30 11.35 -27.34
N GLY A 13 9.86 10.09 -27.43
CA GLY A 13 8.53 9.69 -27.90
C GLY A 13 7.37 10.12 -26.98
N GLN A 14 7.41 11.33 -26.44
CA GLN A 14 6.31 11.95 -25.72
C GLN A 14 5.18 12.22 -26.71
N LYS A 15 4.20 11.32 -26.73
CA LYS A 15 2.89 11.60 -27.33
C LYS A 15 2.41 12.94 -26.79
N THR A 16 2.18 13.92 -27.66
CA THR A 16 1.63 15.23 -27.29
C THR A 16 0.16 15.03 -26.88
N HIS A 17 -0.09 14.81 -25.60
CA HIS A 17 -1.44 14.61 -25.07
C HIS A 17 -2.18 15.94 -24.99
N ARG A 18 -3.44 15.98 -25.46
CA ARG A 18 -4.35 17.09 -25.17
C ARG A 18 -4.53 17.18 -23.64
N ASN A 19 -4.20 18.32 -23.07
CA ASN A 19 -4.38 18.58 -21.64
C ASN A 19 -5.87 18.54 -21.29
N ARG A 20 -6.32 17.46 -20.63
CA ARG A 20 -7.71 17.26 -20.21
C ARG A 20 -7.79 17.32 -18.68
N PRO A 21 -8.05 18.50 -18.08
CA PRO A 21 -8.12 18.62 -16.63
C PRO A 21 -9.39 17.93 -16.09
N ILE A 22 -9.22 17.15 -15.02
CA ILE A 22 -10.34 16.59 -14.25
C ILE A 22 -10.49 17.42 -12.99
N ARG A 23 -11.57 18.19 -12.90
CA ARG A 23 -11.88 19.03 -11.73
C ARG A 23 -13.06 18.47 -10.95
N ARG A 24 -14.03 17.89 -11.66
CA ARG A 24 -15.25 17.32 -11.07
C ARG A 24 -15.50 15.90 -11.54
N VAL A 25 -15.75 15.01 -10.59
CA VAL A 25 -16.13 13.61 -10.83
C VAL A 25 -17.51 13.34 -10.23
N THR A 26 -18.38 12.69 -10.99
CA THR A 26 -19.61 12.12 -10.42
C THR A 26 -19.47 10.62 -10.27
N VAL A 27 -19.81 10.10 -9.10
CA VAL A 27 -19.93 8.65 -8.86
C VAL A 27 -21.41 8.32 -8.68
N LEU A 28 -21.92 7.40 -9.49
CA LEU A 28 -23.31 6.96 -9.50
C LEU A 28 -23.43 5.62 -8.77
N GLY A 29 -24.01 5.65 -7.58
CA GLY A 29 -24.11 4.53 -6.64
C GLY A 29 -23.21 4.77 -5.42
N ALA A 30 -23.79 4.82 -4.22
CA ALA A 30 -23.09 5.11 -2.97
C ALA A 30 -22.77 3.86 -2.15
N GLY A 31 -22.92 2.66 -2.73
CA GLY A 31 -22.51 1.39 -2.12
C GLY A 31 -21.03 1.37 -1.71
N ILE A 32 -20.58 0.22 -1.18
CA ILE A 32 -19.21 0.07 -0.63
C ILE A 32 -18.14 0.54 -1.62
N MET A 33 -18.24 0.16 -2.89
CA MET A 33 -17.29 0.59 -3.92
C MET A 33 -17.44 2.07 -4.28
N GLY A 34 -18.65 2.53 -4.58
CA GLY A 34 -18.87 3.89 -5.07
C GLY A 34 -18.50 4.97 -4.05
N SER A 35 -18.88 4.79 -2.79
CA SER A 35 -18.48 5.70 -1.70
C SER A 35 -16.96 5.75 -1.49
N ARG A 36 -16.27 4.61 -1.64
CA ARG A 36 -14.80 4.54 -1.52
C ARG A 36 -14.07 5.07 -2.76
N ILE A 37 -14.63 4.90 -3.96
CA ILE A 37 -14.12 5.55 -5.19
C ILE A 37 -14.26 7.06 -5.05
N ALA A 38 -15.39 7.55 -4.55
CA ALA A 38 -15.58 8.99 -4.28
C ALA A 38 -14.51 9.52 -3.29
N CYS A 39 -14.24 8.79 -2.21
CA CYS A 39 -13.15 9.12 -1.30
C CYS A 39 -11.79 9.14 -2.00
N HIS A 40 -11.53 8.18 -2.90
CA HIS A 40 -10.26 8.08 -3.60
C HIS A 40 -10.01 9.26 -4.56
N PHE A 41 -11.04 9.77 -5.23
CA PHE A 41 -10.93 11.01 -6.01
C PHE A 41 -10.80 12.25 -5.12
N ALA A 42 -11.53 12.33 -4.00
CA ALA A 42 -11.39 13.43 -3.05
C ALA A 42 -9.97 13.54 -2.47
N ASN A 43 -9.30 12.39 -2.25
CA ASN A 43 -7.91 12.32 -1.78
C ASN A 43 -6.91 13.08 -2.67
N ILE A 44 -7.20 13.20 -3.97
CA ILE A 44 -6.31 13.82 -4.96
C ILE A 44 -6.72 15.26 -5.29
N GLY A 45 -7.64 15.83 -4.51
CA GLY A 45 -8.07 17.23 -4.63
C GLY A 45 -9.23 17.46 -5.61
N VAL A 46 -9.87 16.41 -6.13
CA VAL A 46 -11.00 16.51 -7.06
C VAL A 46 -12.31 16.71 -6.28
N ASP A 47 -13.18 17.59 -6.78
CA ASP A 47 -14.54 17.75 -6.27
C ASP A 47 -15.41 16.58 -6.74
N VAL A 48 -16.09 15.92 -5.82
CA VAL A 48 -16.88 14.71 -6.12
C VAL A 48 -18.35 14.93 -5.80
N LEU A 49 -19.21 14.55 -6.75
CA LEU A 49 -20.65 14.40 -6.52
C LEU A 49 -20.96 12.91 -6.41
N LEU A 50 -21.37 12.46 -5.22
CA LEU A 50 -21.80 11.08 -4.98
C LEU A 50 -23.33 11.02 -4.99
N LEU A 51 -23.90 10.26 -5.92
CA LEU A 51 -25.35 10.13 -6.07
C LEU A 51 -25.81 8.70 -5.79
N ASP A 52 -26.99 8.55 -5.18
CA ASP A 52 -27.69 7.27 -5.09
C ASP A 52 -29.22 7.44 -5.29
N MET A 53 -29.96 6.35 -5.25
CA MET A 53 -31.42 6.36 -5.33
C MET A 53 -32.07 6.99 -4.08
N VAL A 54 -33.28 7.51 -4.26
CA VAL A 54 -34.14 7.89 -3.14
C VAL A 54 -34.70 6.64 -2.45
N PRO A 55 -34.95 6.66 -1.12
CA PRO A 55 -35.65 5.57 -0.48
C PRO A 55 -37.09 5.43 -0.97
N LYS A 56 -37.56 4.19 -1.04
CA LYS A 56 -38.96 3.88 -1.38
C LYS A 56 -39.90 3.94 -0.18
N ASP A 57 -39.35 3.79 1.03
CA ASP A 57 -40.10 3.71 2.28
C ASP A 57 -39.39 4.44 3.43
N LEU A 58 -40.20 4.95 4.37
CA LEU A 58 -39.73 5.54 5.63
C LEU A 58 -39.23 4.45 6.59
N ASN A 59 -38.19 4.75 7.36
CA ASN A 59 -37.76 3.90 8.48
C ASN A 59 -38.55 4.24 9.76
N ASP A 60 -38.42 3.41 10.79
CA ASP A 60 -39.19 3.58 12.03
C ASP A 60 -38.85 4.88 12.77
N ALA A 61 -37.60 5.32 12.70
CA ALA A 61 -37.16 6.58 13.32
C ALA A 61 -37.76 7.82 12.62
N GLU A 62 -37.94 7.76 11.29
CA GLU A 62 -38.57 8.82 10.49
C GLU A 62 -40.08 8.85 10.68
N LYS A 63 -40.72 7.67 10.71
CA LYS A 63 -42.15 7.54 11.03
C LYS A 63 -42.45 8.14 12.41
N ALA A 64 -41.63 7.83 13.41
CA ALA A 64 -41.75 8.38 14.75
C ALA A 64 -41.57 9.91 14.80
N LYS A 65 -40.81 10.49 13.86
CA LYS A 65 -40.61 11.94 13.72
C LYS A 65 -41.63 12.62 12.81
N GLY A 66 -42.61 11.88 12.26
CA GLY A 66 -43.61 12.42 11.33
C GLY A 66 -43.03 12.94 10.02
N LEU A 67 -41.88 12.41 9.57
CA LEU A 67 -41.26 12.82 8.30
C LEU A 67 -41.97 12.17 7.11
N THR A 68 -41.84 12.78 5.93
CA THR A 68 -42.38 12.28 4.65
C THR A 68 -41.26 11.91 3.68
N LEU A 69 -41.59 11.16 2.63
CA LEU A 69 -40.63 10.81 1.56
C LEU A 69 -40.13 12.04 0.78
N ASP A 70 -40.84 13.17 0.84
CA ASP A 70 -40.42 14.43 0.22
C ASP A 70 -39.41 15.21 1.08
N ASN A 71 -39.19 14.81 2.33
CA ASN A 71 -38.21 15.47 3.18
C ASN A 71 -36.79 15.29 2.63
N LYS A 72 -36.04 16.39 2.46
CA LYS A 72 -34.68 16.36 1.90
C LYS A 72 -33.72 15.38 2.59
N ASN A 73 -33.81 15.22 3.91
CA ASN A 73 -32.96 14.30 4.66
C ASN A 73 -33.35 12.85 4.39
N VAL A 74 -34.64 12.56 4.23
CA VAL A 74 -35.14 11.24 3.84
C VAL A 74 -34.71 10.91 2.42
N ARG A 75 -34.92 11.81 1.45
CA ARG A 75 -34.54 11.63 0.04
C ARG A 75 -33.05 11.29 -0.14
N ASN A 76 -32.18 11.86 0.70
CA ASN A 76 -30.75 11.60 0.68
C ASN A 76 -30.27 10.59 1.74
N ARG A 77 -31.17 9.92 2.47
CA ARG A 77 -30.77 9.01 3.55
C ARG A 77 -29.81 7.93 3.08
N ILE A 78 -30.10 7.27 1.95
CA ILE A 78 -29.29 6.13 1.47
C ILE A 78 -27.84 6.57 1.22
N VAL A 79 -27.63 7.64 0.46
CA VAL A 79 -26.28 8.16 0.18
C VAL A 79 -25.60 8.65 1.46
N ASN A 80 -26.33 9.32 2.36
CA ASN A 80 -25.79 9.82 3.62
C ASN A 80 -25.32 8.68 4.53
N ASP A 81 -26.16 7.68 4.78
CA ASP A 81 -25.87 6.56 5.67
C ASP A 81 -24.70 5.72 5.14
N LEU A 82 -24.69 5.43 3.84
CA LEU A 82 -23.61 4.67 3.21
C LEU A 82 -22.28 5.44 3.20
N PHE A 83 -22.30 6.73 2.92
CA PHE A 83 -21.09 7.56 3.00
C PHE A 83 -20.56 7.67 4.44
N GLN A 84 -21.44 7.86 5.43
CA GLN A 84 -21.05 7.89 6.84
C GLN A 84 -20.46 6.55 7.30
N ALA A 85 -20.99 5.42 6.81
CA ALA A 85 -20.40 4.11 7.04
C ALA A 85 -19.02 3.97 6.37
N ALA A 86 -18.85 4.49 5.15
CA ALA A 86 -17.60 4.43 4.42
C ALA A 86 -16.47 5.19 5.12
N ILE A 87 -16.70 6.44 5.56
CA ILE A 87 -15.66 7.26 6.21
C ILE A 87 -15.24 6.75 7.60
N LYS A 88 -16.07 5.90 8.23
CA LYS A 88 -15.77 5.22 9.50
C LYS A 88 -15.15 3.82 9.30
N ALA A 89 -15.09 3.34 8.06
CA ALA A 89 -14.59 2.00 7.77
C ALA A 89 -13.08 1.91 8.04
N SER A 90 -12.63 0.71 8.43
CA SER A 90 -11.22 0.36 8.52
C SER A 90 -10.89 -0.72 7.49
N PRO A 91 -9.83 -0.58 6.68
CA PRO A 91 -8.91 0.57 6.65
C PRO A 91 -9.56 1.83 6.05
N ALA A 92 -9.06 3.01 6.41
CA ALA A 92 -9.70 4.31 6.13
C ALA A 92 -9.64 4.67 4.63
N PRO A 93 -10.75 5.04 3.97
CA PRO A 93 -10.74 5.34 2.54
C PRO A 93 -10.14 6.71 2.20
N LEU A 94 -10.05 7.61 3.18
CA LEU A 94 -9.47 8.96 3.02
C LEU A 94 -8.09 9.05 3.67
N TYR A 95 -7.17 9.78 3.05
CA TYR A 95 -5.86 10.09 3.63
C TYR A 95 -5.97 11.04 4.82
N ASN A 96 -6.90 11.99 4.75
CA ASN A 96 -7.21 12.95 5.80
C ASN A 96 -8.73 13.11 5.88
N THR A 97 -9.29 13.14 7.09
CA THR A 97 -10.74 13.24 7.31
C THR A 97 -11.33 14.55 6.79
N SER A 98 -10.56 15.64 6.75
CA SER A 98 -10.99 16.93 6.19
C SER A 98 -11.31 16.88 4.69
N PHE A 99 -10.80 15.87 3.96
CA PHE A 99 -11.06 15.73 2.53
C PHE A 99 -12.50 15.32 2.21
N THR A 100 -13.30 14.96 3.24
CA THR A 100 -14.76 14.83 3.12
C THR A 100 -15.43 16.11 2.60
N ASN A 101 -14.86 17.29 2.86
CA ASN A 101 -15.38 18.57 2.37
C ASN A 101 -15.35 18.72 0.83
N ARG A 102 -14.66 17.82 0.13
CA ARG A 102 -14.62 17.76 -1.34
C ARG A 102 -15.71 16.86 -1.92
N ILE A 103 -16.55 16.24 -1.07
CA ILE A 103 -17.59 15.29 -1.49
C ILE A 103 -18.96 15.88 -1.18
N SER A 104 -19.72 16.17 -2.24
CA SER A 104 -21.13 16.53 -2.17
C SER A 104 -21.99 15.28 -2.34
N LEU A 105 -23.03 15.15 -1.50
CA LEU A 105 -23.96 14.02 -1.52
C LEU A 105 -25.30 14.45 -2.12
N GLY A 106 -25.90 13.60 -2.95
CA GLY A 106 -27.20 13.86 -3.57
C GLY A 106 -27.90 12.59 -4.03
N ASN A 107 -29.01 12.74 -4.76
CA ASN A 107 -29.77 11.61 -5.28
C ASN A 107 -30.06 11.72 -6.78
N PHE A 108 -30.40 10.58 -7.41
CA PHE A 108 -30.64 10.50 -8.86
C PHE A 108 -31.84 11.34 -9.33
N GLU A 109 -32.85 11.60 -8.50
CA GLU A 109 -34.01 12.39 -8.92
C GLU A 109 -33.72 13.90 -8.89
N ASP A 110 -33.12 14.38 -7.80
CA ASP A 110 -32.93 15.81 -7.56
C ASP A 110 -31.64 16.34 -8.22
N ASN A 111 -30.61 15.51 -8.33
CA ASN A 111 -29.23 15.94 -8.62
C ASN A 111 -28.62 15.32 -9.89
N MET A 112 -29.29 14.41 -10.59
CA MET A 112 -28.73 13.83 -11.83
C MET A 112 -28.48 14.88 -12.93
N LYS A 113 -29.22 16.00 -12.92
CA LYS A 113 -28.95 17.15 -13.80
C LYS A 113 -27.59 17.83 -13.54
N ASP A 114 -27.06 17.70 -12.32
CA ASP A 114 -25.83 18.40 -11.90
C ASP A 114 -24.57 17.78 -12.54
N ILE A 115 -24.69 16.57 -13.11
CA ILE A 115 -23.61 15.90 -13.87
C ILE A 115 -23.21 16.67 -15.13
N ALA A 116 -24.01 17.64 -15.58
CA ALA A 116 -23.66 18.54 -16.67
C ALA A 116 -22.32 19.25 -16.45
N THR A 117 -21.90 19.40 -15.19
CA THR A 117 -20.63 20.04 -14.82
C THR A 117 -19.47 19.06 -14.63
N SER A 118 -19.71 17.76 -14.72
CA SER A 118 -18.71 16.72 -14.48
C SER A 118 -17.81 16.50 -15.69
N ASP A 119 -16.51 16.35 -15.42
CA ASP A 119 -15.52 16.01 -16.45
C ASP A 119 -15.46 14.50 -16.68
N TRP A 120 -15.83 13.74 -15.65
CA TRP A 120 -15.88 12.28 -15.62
C TRP A 120 -17.06 11.78 -14.75
N VAL A 121 -17.88 10.90 -15.30
CA VAL A 121 -18.96 10.19 -14.62
C VAL A 121 -18.62 8.70 -14.53
N ILE A 122 -18.69 8.13 -13.32
CA ILE A 122 -18.36 6.72 -13.04
C ILE A 122 -19.60 6.01 -12.53
N GLU A 123 -20.02 4.97 -13.23
CA GLU A 123 -21.13 4.11 -12.85
C GLU A 123 -20.65 2.98 -11.90
N VAL A 124 -21.31 2.87 -10.74
CA VAL A 124 -21.01 1.91 -9.67
C VAL A 124 -22.31 1.41 -9.02
N VAL A 125 -23.36 1.21 -9.82
CA VAL A 125 -24.64 0.65 -9.37
C VAL A 125 -24.62 -0.88 -9.44
N VAL A 126 -25.72 -1.51 -9.00
CA VAL A 126 -25.89 -2.97 -8.97
C VAL A 126 -25.52 -3.64 -10.31
N GLU A 127 -24.95 -4.84 -10.22
CA GLU A 127 -24.43 -5.61 -11.35
C GLU A 127 -25.54 -6.25 -12.20
N ARG A 128 -26.37 -5.39 -12.81
CA ARG A 128 -27.49 -5.74 -13.68
C ARG A 128 -27.51 -4.86 -14.92
N LEU A 129 -27.40 -5.48 -16.09
CA LEU A 129 -27.29 -4.78 -17.37
C LEU A 129 -28.48 -3.84 -17.63
N ASP A 130 -29.70 -4.27 -17.31
CA ASP A 130 -30.90 -3.48 -17.54
C ASP A 130 -30.95 -2.21 -16.67
N ILE A 131 -30.55 -2.30 -15.40
CA ILE A 131 -30.45 -1.15 -14.50
C ILE A 131 -29.34 -0.19 -14.97
N LYS A 132 -28.18 -0.72 -15.37
CA LYS A 132 -27.09 0.11 -15.90
C LYS A 132 -27.51 0.87 -17.16
N LYS A 133 -28.23 0.22 -18.09
CA LYS A 133 -28.78 0.88 -19.29
C LYS A 133 -29.72 2.04 -18.93
N LEU A 134 -30.60 1.88 -17.94
CA LEU A 134 -31.46 2.97 -17.44
C LEU A 134 -30.66 4.15 -16.87
N ILE A 135 -29.61 3.88 -16.09
CA ILE A 135 -28.72 4.93 -15.59
C ILE A 135 -28.03 5.65 -16.74
N TYR A 136 -27.54 4.92 -17.75
CA TYR A 136 -26.91 5.55 -18.92
C TYR A 136 -27.87 6.39 -19.76
N GLU A 137 -29.18 6.13 -19.75
CA GLU A 137 -30.16 7.03 -20.40
C GLU A 137 -30.21 8.39 -19.71
N GLN A 138 -30.17 8.39 -18.37
CA GLN A 138 -30.10 9.63 -17.59
C GLN A 138 -28.75 10.33 -17.79
N VAL A 139 -27.65 9.58 -17.81
CA VAL A 139 -26.31 10.14 -18.07
C VAL A 139 -26.26 10.81 -19.44
N GLU A 140 -26.73 10.14 -20.49
CA GLU A 140 -26.81 10.69 -21.86
C GLU A 140 -27.65 11.97 -21.91
N LYS A 141 -28.75 12.03 -21.15
CA LYS A 141 -29.66 13.18 -21.11
C LYS A 141 -29.02 14.43 -20.51
N TYR A 142 -28.22 14.30 -19.44
CA TYR A 142 -27.77 15.45 -18.64
C TYR A 142 -26.29 15.80 -18.78
N ARG A 143 -25.43 14.88 -19.22
CA ARG A 143 -24.00 15.17 -19.40
C ARG A 143 -23.77 16.20 -20.52
N LYS A 144 -22.60 16.86 -20.51
CA LYS A 144 -22.10 17.61 -21.67
C LYS A 144 -21.44 16.67 -22.70
N PRO A 145 -21.45 17.02 -24.01
CA PRO A 145 -20.68 16.29 -25.01
C PRO A 145 -19.20 16.16 -24.64
N GLY A 146 -18.61 15.02 -24.95
CA GLY A 146 -17.21 14.74 -24.67
C GLY A 146 -16.86 14.35 -23.22
N THR A 147 -17.79 14.40 -22.25
CA THR A 147 -17.55 13.92 -20.86
C THR A 147 -17.07 12.46 -20.84
N LEU A 148 -16.09 12.14 -19.98
CA LEU A 148 -15.67 10.74 -19.79
C LEU A 148 -16.76 9.99 -19.05
N ILE A 149 -17.09 8.80 -19.52
CA ILE A 149 -18.11 7.95 -18.91
C ILE A 149 -17.47 6.59 -18.71
N THR A 150 -17.50 6.08 -17.48
CA THR A 150 -16.92 4.77 -17.22
C THR A 150 -17.79 3.91 -16.34
N SER A 151 -17.58 2.59 -16.40
CA SER A 151 -18.24 1.62 -15.55
C SER A 151 -17.23 0.90 -14.66
N ASN A 152 -17.56 0.76 -13.37
CA ASN A 152 -16.84 -0.10 -12.43
C ASN A 152 -17.43 -1.53 -12.39
N THR A 153 -18.07 -1.99 -13.48
CA THR A 153 -18.51 -3.38 -13.60
C THR A 153 -17.35 -4.35 -13.36
N SER A 154 -17.63 -5.52 -12.78
CA SER A 154 -16.64 -6.55 -12.49
C SER A 154 -16.66 -7.72 -13.48
N GLY A 155 -17.64 -7.75 -14.39
CA GLY A 155 -17.73 -8.82 -15.39
C GLY A 155 -18.80 -8.68 -16.48
N ILE A 156 -19.60 -7.60 -16.52
CA ILE A 156 -20.49 -7.33 -17.66
C ILE A 156 -19.65 -6.75 -18.80
N PRO A 157 -19.67 -7.35 -20.00
CA PRO A 157 -18.93 -6.81 -21.13
C PRO A 157 -19.32 -5.37 -21.48
N ILE A 158 -18.32 -4.54 -21.76
CA ILE A 158 -18.45 -3.10 -22.03
C ILE A 158 -19.27 -2.85 -23.29
N HIS A 159 -19.11 -3.68 -24.33
CA HIS A 159 -19.87 -3.53 -25.57
C HIS A 159 -21.40 -3.57 -25.31
N LEU A 160 -21.88 -4.48 -24.46
CA LEU A 160 -23.32 -4.62 -24.13
C LEU A 160 -23.89 -3.37 -23.47
N MET A 161 -23.09 -2.66 -22.67
CA MET A 161 -23.50 -1.41 -22.01
C MET A 161 -23.51 -0.21 -22.96
N SER A 162 -22.68 -0.25 -24.00
CA SER A 162 -22.56 0.83 -24.99
C SER A 162 -23.62 0.79 -26.10
N GLU A 163 -24.31 -0.33 -26.25
CA GLU A 163 -25.34 -0.54 -27.28
C GLU A 163 -26.47 0.49 -27.19
N GLY A 164 -26.83 1.07 -28.34
CA GLY A 164 -27.92 2.05 -28.44
C GLY A 164 -27.61 3.41 -27.80
N ARG A 165 -26.35 3.69 -27.44
CA ARG A 165 -25.90 5.03 -26.99
C ARG A 165 -25.49 5.91 -28.16
N SER A 166 -25.36 7.22 -27.95
CA SER A 166 -24.92 8.14 -29.00
C SER A 166 -23.48 7.87 -29.44
N GLU A 167 -23.09 8.37 -30.62
CA GLU A 167 -21.71 8.25 -31.09
C GLU A 167 -20.72 8.95 -30.14
N ASP A 168 -21.09 10.12 -29.62
CA ASP A 168 -20.27 10.85 -28.65
C ASP A 168 -20.10 10.07 -27.34
N PHE A 169 -21.17 9.42 -26.84
CA PHE A 169 -21.09 8.55 -25.67
C PHE A 169 -20.14 7.39 -25.92
N GLN A 170 -20.33 6.64 -27.02
CA GLN A 170 -19.51 5.47 -27.32
C GLN A 170 -18.03 5.82 -27.49
N LYS A 171 -17.70 6.99 -28.05
CA LYS A 171 -16.33 7.48 -28.17
C LYS A 171 -15.66 7.77 -26.82
N HIS A 172 -16.43 8.13 -25.80
CA HIS A 172 -15.93 8.53 -24.48
C HIS A 172 -16.28 7.53 -23.36
N PHE A 173 -16.74 6.33 -23.73
CA PHE A 173 -17.14 5.28 -22.80
C PHE A 173 -16.10 4.15 -22.72
N CYS A 174 -15.70 3.75 -21.52
CA CYS A 174 -14.88 2.57 -21.29
C CYS A 174 -15.12 1.94 -19.89
N GLY A 175 -14.65 0.73 -19.66
CA GLY A 175 -14.58 0.16 -18.31
C GLY A 175 -13.42 0.77 -17.52
N THR A 176 -13.64 1.04 -16.24
CA THR A 176 -12.62 1.37 -15.24
C THR A 176 -12.91 0.60 -13.96
N HIS A 177 -12.37 -0.61 -13.89
CA HIS A 177 -12.65 -1.56 -12.82
C HIS A 177 -11.60 -1.41 -11.70
N PHE A 178 -12.03 -0.75 -10.64
CA PHE A 178 -11.32 -0.60 -9.37
C PHE A 178 -11.56 -1.81 -8.47
N PHE A 179 -10.55 -2.13 -7.66
CA PHE A 179 -10.59 -3.26 -6.72
C PHE A 179 -10.82 -2.76 -5.28
N ASN A 180 -11.56 -3.53 -4.49
CA ASN A 180 -11.91 -3.15 -3.11
C ASN A 180 -10.80 -3.55 -2.11
N PRO A 181 -10.29 -2.64 -1.26
CA PRO A 181 -10.59 -1.21 -1.18
C PRO A 181 -9.81 -0.35 -2.19
N PRO A 182 -10.46 0.61 -2.90
CA PRO A 182 -9.83 1.40 -3.96
C PRO A 182 -8.64 2.23 -3.54
N ARG A 183 -8.46 2.59 -2.27
CA ARG A 183 -7.24 3.28 -1.82
C ARG A 183 -6.03 2.33 -1.80
N TYR A 184 -6.22 1.10 -1.35
CA TYR A 184 -5.15 0.17 -0.99
C TYR A 184 -4.83 -0.84 -2.09
N LEU A 185 -5.84 -1.33 -2.80
CA LEU A 185 -5.60 -2.16 -3.98
C LEU A 185 -5.25 -1.28 -5.16
N ARG A 186 -4.08 -1.56 -5.75
CA ARG A 186 -3.44 -0.69 -6.75
C ARG A 186 -3.96 -0.96 -8.16
N LEU A 187 -4.60 -2.09 -8.43
CA LEU A 187 -5.08 -2.38 -9.77
C LEU A 187 -6.22 -1.44 -10.20
N LEU A 188 -6.09 -0.94 -11.43
CA LEU A 188 -7.18 -0.37 -12.21
C LEU A 188 -7.18 -1.04 -13.59
N GLU A 189 -8.17 -1.88 -13.87
CA GLU A 189 -8.36 -2.44 -15.21
C GLU A 189 -9.11 -1.42 -16.08
N VAL A 190 -8.57 -1.12 -17.25
CA VAL A 190 -9.17 -0.23 -18.25
C VAL A 190 -9.59 -1.06 -19.45
N ILE A 191 -10.88 -1.02 -19.78
CA ILE A 191 -11.49 -1.92 -20.78
C ILE A 191 -12.12 -1.09 -21.90
N PRO A 192 -11.53 -1.04 -23.11
CA PRO A 192 -12.10 -0.32 -24.23
C PRO A 192 -13.41 -0.96 -24.68
N GLY A 193 -14.39 -0.12 -25.00
CA GLY A 193 -15.55 -0.53 -25.79
C GLY A 193 -15.22 -0.53 -27.29
N PRO A 194 -16.11 -1.05 -28.14
CA PRO A 194 -15.85 -1.23 -29.58
C PRO A 194 -15.57 0.07 -30.35
N LYS A 195 -16.03 1.22 -29.85
CA LYS A 195 -15.85 2.54 -30.50
C LYS A 195 -15.17 3.57 -29.60
N THR A 196 -14.60 3.13 -28.47
CA THR A 196 -13.89 4.05 -27.58
C THR A 196 -12.73 4.67 -28.32
N ASN A 197 -12.58 5.99 -28.22
CA ASN A 197 -11.43 6.68 -28.81
C ASN A 197 -10.14 6.21 -28.09
N PRO A 198 -9.09 5.75 -28.81
CA PRO A 198 -7.81 5.38 -28.21
C PRO A 198 -7.22 6.48 -27.31
N GLU A 199 -7.41 7.76 -27.63
CA GLU A 199 -6.95 8.87 -26.78
C GLU A 199 -7.60 8.87 -25.39
N VAL A 200 -8.84 8.40 -25.27
CA VAL A 200 -9.53 8.26 -23.98
C VAL A 200 -8.87 7.15 -23.16
N ILE A 201 -8.50 6.04 -23.79
CA ILE A 201 -7.80 4.93 -23.12
C ILE A 201 -6.43 5.38 -22.65
N ASP A 202 -5.63 6.00 -23.52
CA ASP A 202 -4.32 6.56 -23.16
C ASP A 202 -4.45 7.55 -21.99
N PHE A 203 -5.45 8.44 -22.03
CA PHE A 203 -5.72 9.38 -20.95
C PHE A 203 -6.07 8.68 -19.63
N VAL A 204 -7.00 7.72 -19.63
CA VAL A 204 -7.45 7.03 -18.41
C VAL A 204 -6.32 6.21 -17.79
N MET A 205 -5.52 5.53 -18.62
CA MET A 205 -4.34 4.78 -18.18
C MET A 205 -3.33 5.72 -17.50
N GLN A 206 -2.96 6.83 -18.14
CA GLN A 206 -2.04 7.81 -17.58
C GLN A 206 -2.59 8.49 -16.32
N TYR A 207 -3.88 8.84 -16.32
CA TYR A 207 -4.53 9.47 -15.17
C TYR A 207 -4.57 8.53 -13.97
N GLY A 208 -4.93 7.26 -14.20
CA GLY A 208 -4.93 6.22 -13.19
C GLY A 208 -3.55 6.03 -12.55
N ASP A 209 -2.52 5.94 -13.38
CA ASP A 209 -1.14 5.76 -12.92
C ASP A 209 -0.63 6.98 -12.14
N ARG A 210 -0.68 8.17 -12.74
CA ARG A 210 -0.02 9.37 -12.21
C ARG A 210 -0.82 10.05 -11.10
N TYR A 211 -2.14 10.12 -11.24
CA TYR A 211 -2.99 10.90 -10.33
C TYR A 211 -3.76 10.04 -9.35
N LEU A 212 -4.09 8.78 -9.66
CA LEU A 212 -4.78 7.88 -8.72
C LEU A 212 -3.84 6.89 -8.03
N GLY A 213 -2.55 6.87 -8.41
CA GLY A 213 -1.56 5.96 -7.81
C GLY A 213 -1.79 4.49 -8.17
N LYS A 214 -2.46 4.22 -9.29
CA LYS A 214 -2.84 2.87 -9.72
C LYS A 214 -1.77 2.21 -10.58
N THR A 215 -1.73 0.89 -10.54
CA THR A 215 -1.19 0.08 -11.62
C THR A 215 -2.31 -0.11 -12.63
N THR A 216 -2.26 0.65 -13.72
CA THR A 216 -3.27 0.57 -14.76
C THR A 216 -2.95 -0.55 -15.74
N VAL A 217 -3.92 -1.41 -16.01
CA VAL A 217 -3.77 -2.55 -16.93
C VAL A 217 -4.84 -2.44 -18.02
N LEU A 218 -4.41 -2.46 -19.27
CA LEU A 218 -5.32 -2.47 -20.42
C LEU A 218 -5.82 -3.89 -20.68
N CYS A 219 -7.12 -4.11 -20.53
CA CYS A 219 -7.77 -5.42 -20.68
C CYS A 219 -8.62 -5.49 -21.94
N LYS A 220 -8.78 -6.70 -22.50
CA LYS A 220 -9.79 -6.96 -23.54
C LYS A 220 -11.18 -7.07 -22.91
N ASP A 221 -12.20 -6.77 -23.70
CA ASP A 221 -13.61 -6.88 -23.29
C ASP A 221 -14.07 -8.36 -23.30
N THR A 222 -13.54 -9.14 -22.36
CA THR A 222 -13.85 -10.55 -22.15
C THR A 222 -14.45 -10.77 -20.74
N PRO A 223 -15.25 -11.82 -20.52
CA PRO A 223 -15.84 -12.10 -19.21
C PRO A 223 -14.80 -12.08 -18.08
N ALA A 224 -15.06 -11.26 -17.05
CA ALA A 224 -14.20 -11.03 -15.88
C ALA A 224 -12.75 -10.54 -16.17
N PHE A 225 -12.53 -9.95 -17.34
CA PHE A 225 -11.29 -9.25 -17.72
C PHE A 225 -10.03 -10.10 -17.51
N ILE A 226 -9.03 -9.59 -16.77
CA ILE A 226 -7.77 -10.31 -16.51
C ILE A 226 -7.72 -10.81 -15.07
N ALA A 227 -7.75 -9.90 -14.09
CA ALA A 227 -7.45 -10.24 -12.71
C ALA A 227 -8.48 -11.19 -12.11
N ASN A 228 -9.78 -10.90 -12.24
CA ASN A 228 -10.83 -11.79 -11.73
C ASN A 228 -10.82 -13.14 -12.44
N ARG A 229 -10.60 -13.15 -13.75
CA ARG A 229 -10.52 -14.39 -14.54
C ARG A 229 -9.40 -15.32 -14.07
N VAL A 230 -8.18 -14.79 -13.92
CA VAL A 230 -7.00 -15.59 -13.51
C VAL A 230 -7.01 -15.87 -12.00
N GLY A 231 -7.38 -14.89 -11.17
CA GLY A 231 -7.37 -15.02 -9.71
C GLY A 231 -8.43 -15.99 -9.19
N VAL A 232 -9.65 -15.94 -9.72
CA VAL A 232 -10.69 -16.92 -9.37
C VAL A 232 -10.34 -18.30 -9.90
N TYR A 233 -9.74 -18.41 -11.08
CA TYR A 233 -9.21 -19.69 -11.57
C TYR A 233 -8.21 -20.30 -10.59
N ALA A 234 -7.20 -19.54 -10.18
CA ALA A 234 -6.17 -19.99 -9.23
C ALA A 234 -6.78 -20.44 -7.89
N MET A 235 -7.75 -19.68 -7.38
CA MET A 235 -8.44 -20.02 -6.13
C MET A 235 -9.25 -21.31 -6.25
N MET A 236 -9.98 -21.50 -7.34
CA MET A 236 -10.77 -22.70 -7.59
C MET A 236 -9.90 -23.94 -7.77
N SER A 237 -8.76 -23.81 -8.46
CA SER A 237 -7.75 -24.86 -8.60
C SER A 237 -7.18 -25.28 -7.23
N VAL A 238 -6.85 -24.31 -6.37
CA VAL A 238 -6.39 -24.57 -4.99
C VAL A 238 -7.44 -25.29 -4.15
N ILE A 239 -8.70 -24.85 -4.18
CA ILE A 239 -9.76 -25.48 -3.37
C ILE A 239 -9.96 -26.94 -3.78
N LYS A 240 -9.98 -27.23 -5.09
CA LYS A 240 -10.08 -28.61 -5.60
C LYS A 240 -8.88 -29.47 -5.19
N ALA A 241 -7.68 -28.95 -5.36
CA ALA A 241 -6.45 -29.65 -4.97
C ALA A 241 -6.37 -29.89 -3.45
N THR A 242 -6.95 -29.00 -2.63
CA THR A 242 -6.97 -29.18 -1.17
C THR A 242 -7.68 -30.47 -0.77
N GLU A 243 -8.83 -30.77 -1.39
CA GLU A 243 -9.58 -32.00 -1.16
C GLU A 243 -8.81 -33.23 -1.69
N GLU A 244 -8.22 -33.12 -2.88
CA GLU A 244 -7.45 -34.19 -3.54
C GLU A 244 -6.24 -34.65 -2.70
N PHE A 245 -5.47 -33.70 -2.16
CA PHE A 245 -4.26 -33.99 -1.38
C PHE A 245 -4.51 -34.15 0.12
N GLY A 246 -5.76 -34.01 0.59
CA GLY A 246 -6.13 -34.17 1.99
C GLY A 246 -5.38 -33.20 2.92
N LEU A 247 -5.22 -31.95 2.50
CA LEU A 247 -4.63 -30.88 3.31
C LEU A 247 -5.71 -30.15 4.11
N THR A 248 -5.34 -29.58 5.26
CA THR A 248 -6.26 -28.72 6.02
C THR A 248 -6.26 -27.29 5.47
N ILE A 249 -7.31 -26.52 5.77
CA ILE A 249 -7.37 -25.10 5.37
C ILE A 249 -6.21 -24.29 5.96
N GLU A 250 -5.74 -24.62 7.17
CA GLU A 250 -4.60 -23.92 7.78
C GLU A 250 -3.27 -24.25 7.11
N GLU A 251 -3.09 -25.50 6.65
CA GLU A 251 -1.91 -25.92 5.89
C GLU A 251 -1.86 -25.21 4.53
N VAL A 252 -2.99 -25.19 3.82
CA VAL A 252 -3.11 -24.53 2.51
C VAL A 252 -2.94 -23.03 2.65
N ASP A 253 -3.61 -22.37 3.58
CA ASP A 253 -3.47 -20.91 3.76
C ASP A 253 -2.04 -20.49 4.08
N LYS A 254 -1.30 -21.35 4.79
CA LYS A 254 0.13 -21.10 4.99
C LYS A 254 0.92 -21.30 3.70
N LEU A 255 0.68 -22.36 2.92
CA LEU A 255 1.34 -22.62 1.64
C LEU A 255 1.04 -21.54 0.58
N THR A 256 -0.20 -21.05 0.53
CA THR A 256 -0.70 -20.05 -0.43
C THR A 256 -0.70 -18.63 0.13
N GLY A 257 -0.04 -18.40 1.26
CA GLY A 257 0.13 -17.08 1.88
C GLY A 257 1.53 -16.50 1.66
N ASP A 258 2.02 -15.79 2.68
CA ASP A 258 3.28 -15.02 2.65
C ASP A 258 4.51 -15.85 2.24
N ILE A 259 4.55 -17.14 2.61
CA ILE A 259 5.64 -18.05 2.25
C ILE A 259 5.78 -18.23 0.72
N SER A 260 4.71 -18.08 -0.05
CA SER A 260 4.73 -18.16 -1.51
C SER A 260 4.55 -16.78 -2.17
N GLY A 261 4.78 -15.71 -1.42
CA GLY A 261 4.71 -14.33 -1.91
C GLY A 261 3.28 -13.84 -2.16
N LYS A 262 2.29 -14.41 -1.47
CA LYS A 262 0.88 -14.02 -1.55
C LYS A 262 0.42 -13.38 -0.24
N PRO A 263 -0.76 -12.72 -0.18
CA PRO A 263 -1.23 -12.11 1.06
C PRO A 263 -1.26 -13.09 2.23
N LYS A 264 -0.96 -12.61 3.44
CA LYS A 264 -0.93 -13.42 4.69
C LYS A 264 -2.22 -14.18 4.98
N SER A 265 -3.34 -13.76 4.39
CA SER A 265 -4.63 -14.44 4.47
C SER A 265 -4.71 -15.75 3.69
N GLY A 266 -3.71 -16.14 2.90
CA GLY A 266 -3.80 -17.37 2.11
C GLY A 266 -5.00 -17.38 1.17
N THR A 267 -5.61 -18.55 0.96
CA THR A 267 -6.73 -18.74 0.02
C THR A 267 -8.08 -18.71 0.74
N PHE A 268 -8.27 -19.55 1.75
CA PHE A 268 -9.52 -19.73 2.47
C PHE A 268 -9.84 -18.52 3.34
N ARG A 269 -8.88 -18.01 4.12
CA ARG A 269 -9.09 -16.80 4.91
C ARG A 269 -9.29 -15.57 4.02
N LEU A 270 -8.66 -15.50 2.84
CA LEU A 270 -8.97 -14.44 1.86
C LEU A 270 -10.41 -14.52 1.35
N SER A 271 -10.90 -15.73 1.02
CA SER A 271 -12.29 -15.93 0.61
C SER A 271 -13.28 -15.49 1.71
N ASP A 272 -12.96 -15.69 2.98
CA ASP A 272 -13.81 -15.23 4.09
C ASP A 272 -13.80 -13.70 4.25
N VAL A 273 -12.67 -13.05 3.99
CA VAL A 273 -12.51 -11.59 4.10
C VAL A 273 -13.22 -10.88 2.94
N VAL A 274 -13.09 -11.40 1.72
CA VAL A 274 -13.77 -10.85 0.53
C VAL A 274 -15.27 -11.18 0.54
N GLY A 275 -15.61 -12.37 1.03
CA GLY A 275 -16.95 -12.93 1.02
C GLY A 275 -17.10 -14.02 -0.04
N LEU A 276 -17.54 -15.21 0.39
CA LEU A 276 -17.64 -16.39 -0.47
C LEU A 276 -18.61 -16.21 -1.64
N ASP A 277 -19.67 -15.44 -1.45
CA ASP A 277 -20.66 -15.15 -2.49
C ASP A 277 -20.07 -14.38 -3.68
N THR A 278 -19.09 -13.51 -3.45
CA THR A 278 -18.38 -12.82 -4.53
C THR A 278 -17.67 -13.83 -5.43
N THR A 279 -16.92 -14.75 -4.83
CA THR A 279 -16.28 -15.87 -5.55
C THR A 279 -17.29 -16.69 -6.32
N VAL A 280 -18.39 -17.09 -5.67
CA VAL A 280 -19.44 -17.92 -6.26
C VAL A 280 -20.07 -17.24 -7.46
N ASN A 281 -20.38 -15.94 -7.36
CA ASN A 281 -20.97 -15.16 -8.44
C ASN A 281 -20.03 -15.07 -9.65
N VAL A 282 -18.74 -14.79 -9.42
CA VAL A 282 -17.75 -14.71 -10.50
C VAL A 282 -17.53 -16.08 -11.15
N ALA A 283 -17.37 -17.15 -10.35
CA ALA A 283 -17.16 -18.51 -10.87
C ALA A 283 -18.35 -19.00 -11.71
N ASN A 284 -19.58 -18.81 -11.23
CA ASN A 284 -20.79 -19.13 -12.00
C ASN A 284 -20.90 -18.30 -13.28
N GLY A 285 -20.58 -17.00 -13.20
CA GLY A 285 -20.55 -16.10 -14.35
C GLY A 285 -19.54 -16.57 -15.41
N LEU A 286 -18.33 -16.96 -15.00
CA LEU A 286 -17.31 -17.50 -15.89
C LEU A 286 -17.74 -18.84 -16.51
N TYR A 287 -18.28 -19.75 -15.71
CA TYR A 287 -18.77 -21.04 -16.20
C TYR A 287 -19.86 -20.88 -17.28
N ASN A 288 -20.78 -19.93 -17.09
CA ASN A 288 -21.88 -19.70 -18.03
C ASN A 288 -21.42 -18.96 -19.30
N ASN A 289 -20.49 -18.01 -19.18
CA ASN A 289 -20.11 -17.11 -20.27
C ASN A 289 -18.85 -17.55 -21.05
N LEU A 290 -18.22 -18.67 -20.69
CA LEU A 290 -17.04 -19.21 -21.38
C LEU A 290 -17.31 -20.60 -21.97
N PRO A 291 -18.23 -20.76 -22.94
CA PRO A 291 -18.61 -22.07 -23.47
C PRO A 291 -17.47 -22.82 -24.16
N ASN A 292 -16.48 -22.09 -24.69
CA ASN A 292 -15.37 -22.64 -25.47
C ASN A 292 -14.02 -22.64 -24.74
N ASP A 293 -13.98 -22.24 -23.46
CA ASP A 293 -12.74 -22.28 -22.66
C ASP A 293 -12.44 -23.73 -22.28
N GLU A 294 -11.25 -24.21 -22.64
CA GLU A 294 -10.80 -25.59 -22.39
C GLU A 294 -10.74 -25.94 -20.90
N SER A 295 -10.65 -24.92 -20.04
CA SER A 295 -10.58 -25.02 -18.60
C SER A 295 -11.90 -24.63 -17.91
N LYS A 296 -13.00 -24.49 -18.67
CA LYS A 296 -14.35 -24.13 -18.15
C LYS A 296 -14.76 -24.94 -16.93
N GLU A 297 -14.48 -26.25 -16.93
CA GLU A 297 -14.84 -27.18 -15.86
C GLU A 297 -14.18 -26.83 -14.52
N THR A 298 -13.05 -26.11 -14.53
CA THR A 298 -12.41 -25.61 -13.31
C THR A 298 -13.29 -24.61 -12.57
N PHE A 299 -14.16 -23.88 -13.26
CA PHE A 299 -15.09 -22.92 -12.64
C PHE A 299 -16.33 -23.55 -12.00
N LYS A 300 -16.59 -24.85 -12.20
CA LYS A 300 -17.64 -25.55 -11.43
C LYS A 300 -17.32 -25.50 -9.95
N LEU A 301 -18.27 -25.01 -9.16
CA LEU A 301 -18.17 -24.89 -7.71
C LEU A 301 -17.86 -26.25 -7.05
N PRO A 302 -16.78 -26.37 -6.26
CA PRO A 302 -16.54 -27.55 -5.43
C PRO A 302 -17.69 -27.79 -4.45
N ALA A 303 -17.91 -29.04 -4.07
CA ALA A 303 -19.01 -29.42 -3.19
C ALA A 303 -18.99 -28.65 -1.86
N ILE A 304 -17.80 -28.42 -1.30
CA ILE A 304 -17.64 -27.61 -0.08
C ILE A 304 -18.12 -26.16 -0.25
N VAL A 305 -17.79 -25.52 -1.37
CA VAL A 305 -18.19 -24.14 -1.66
C VAL A 305 -19.71 -24.05 -1.85
N GLN A 306 -20.32 -25.03 -2.52
CA GLN A 306 -21.77 -25.11 -2.66
C GLN A 306 -22.45 -25.20 -1.30
N LYS A 307 -22.03 -26.12 -0.43
CA LYS A 307 -22.60 -26.29 0.92
C LYS A 307 -22.46 -25.03 1.78
N LEU A 308 -21.30 -24.38 1.75
CA LEU A 308 -21.08 -23.12 2.47
C LEU A 308 -22.03 -22.02 1.98
N SER A 309 -22.22 -21.91 0.67
CA SER A 309 -23.16 -20.96 0.06
C SER A 309 -24.61 -21.25 0.46
N GLU A 310 -25.04 -22.51 0.39
CA GLU A 310 -26.39 -22.96 0.79
C GLU A 310 -26.68 -22.67 2.27
N ASN A 311 -25.68 -22.90 3.13
CA ASN A 311 -25.78 -22.64 4.56
C ASN A 311 -25.61 -21.15 4.94
N LYS A 312 -25.37 -20.26 3.97
CA LYS A 312 -25.08 -18.83 4.17
C LYS A 312 -23.85 -18.58 5.06
N TRP A 313 -22.85 -19.45 4.98
CA TRP A 313 -21.54 -19.27 5.64
C TRP A 313 -20.63 -18.51 4.69
N LEU A 314 -20.84 -17.20 4.60
CA LEU A 314 -20.25 -16.33 3.58
C LEU A 314 -18.97 -15.61 4.06
N GLY A 315 -18.37 -16.03 5.17
CA GLY A 315 -17.16 -15.44 5.74
C GLY A 315 -17.43 -14.40 6.82
N ASP A 316 -16.55 -13.40 6.92
CA ASP A 316 -16.52 -12.42 8.01
C ASP A 316 -17.84 -11.63 8.12
N LYS A 317 -18.48 -11.34 6.97
CA LYS A 317 -19.74 -10.59 6.92
C LYS A 317 -20.94 -11.33 7.52
N THR A 318 -20.89 -12.65 7.59
CA THR A 318 -21.90 -13.50 8.25
C THR A 318 -21.38 -14.12 9.55
N GLY A 319 -20.20 -13.72 10.01
CA GLY A 319 -19.55 -14.21 11.22
C GLY A 319 -18.96 -15.63 11.15
N GLN A 320 -19.14 -16.33 10.02
CA GLN A 320 -18.62 -17.69 9.79
C GLN A 320 -18.51 -18.02 8.29
N GLY A 321 -17.49 -18.80 7.93
CA GLY A 321 -17.14 -19.26 6.59
C GLY A 321 -16.22 -20.49 6.67
N PHE A 322 -15.02 -20.43 6.08
CA PHE A 322 -13.98 -21.42 6.37
C PHE A 322 -13.42 -21.27 7.79
N TYR A 323 -13.46 -20.06 8.32
CA TYR A 323 -13.14 -19.72 9.69
C TYR A 323 -14.36 -19.16 10.42
N LYS A 324 -14.37 -19.30 11.74
CA LYS A 324 -15.42 -18.75 12.61
C LYS A 324 -14.80 -18.10 13.83
N LYS A 325 -15.13 -16.84 14.09
CA LYS A 325 -14.66 -16.11 15.27
C LYS A 325 -15.68 -16.22 16.40
N ILE A 326 -15.28 -16.79 17.53
CA ILE A 326 -16.10 -16.90 18.73
C ILE A 326 -15.49 -16.11 19.89
N LYS A 327 -16.26 -15.97 20.97
CA LYS A 327 -15.79 -15.49 22.27
C LYS A 327 -15.75 -16.67 23.22
N ASN A 328 -14.59 -16.95 23.82
CA ASN A 328 -14.46 -17.99 24.83
C ASN A 328 -15.04 -17.56 26.18
N ALA A 329 -15.08 -18.46 27.16
CA ALA A 329 -15.62 -18.20 28.50
C ALA A 329 -14.91 -17.03 29.24
N ALA A 330 -13.68 -16.70 28.85
CA ALA A 330 -12.92 -15.56 29.38
C ALA A 330 -13.15 -14.25 28.60
N GLY A 331 -14.11 -14.22 27.65
CA GLY A 331 -14.39 -13.07 26.79
C GLY A 331 -13.33 -12.78 25.72
N GLN A 332 -12.33 -13.66 25.60
CA GLN A 332 -11.27 -13.54 24.59
C GLN A 332 -11.76 -14.08 23.26
N SER A 333 -11.29 -13.46 22.17
CA SER A 333 -11.62 -13.93 20.83
C SER A 333 -10.81 -15.16 20.47
N GLU A 334 -11.49 -16.19 19.99
CA GLU A 334 -10.91 -17.44 19.49
C GLU A 334 -11.37 -17.66 18.04
N ILE A 335 -10.49 -18.20 17.22
CA ILE A 335 -10.78 -18.54 15.82
C ILE A 335 -10.86 -20.05 15.71
N LEU A 336 -11.97 -20.52 15.16
CA LEU A 336 -12.20 -21.91 14.79
C LEU A 336 -11.97 -22.08 13.29
N SER A 337 -11.55 -23.28 12.90
CA SER A 337 -11.31 -23.69 11.52
C SER A 337 -12.31 -24.78 11.12
N LEU A 338 -12.86 -24.68 9.93
CA LEU A 338 -13.79 -25.67 9.40
C LEU A 338 -13.03 -26.94 8.97
N ASP A 339 -13.49 -28.09 9.44
CA ASP A 339 -13.09 -29.37 8.87
C ASP A 339 -13.86 -29.63 7.57
N LEU A 340 -13.14 -29.74 6.45
CA LEU A 340 -13.75 -29.87 5.13
C LEU A 340 -14.52 -31.19 4.93
N LYS A 341 -14.22 -32.23 5.73
CA LYS A 341 -14.86 -33.54 5.63
C LYS A 341 -16.12 -33.61 6.48
N THR A 342 -16.05 -33.16 7.73
CA THR A 342 -17.18 -33.25 8.68
C THR A 342 -18.10 -32.03 8.64
N LEU A 343 -17.63 -30.90 8.13
CA LEU A 343 -18.28 -29.59 8.19
C LEU A 343 -18.50 -29.06 9.61
N GLU A 344 -17.71 -29.55 10.56
CA GLU A 344 -17.71 -29.08 11.94
C GLU A 344 -16.54 -28.11 12.16
N TYR A 345 -16.76 -27.11 13.02
CA TYR A 345 -15.71 -26.19 13.42
C TYR A 345 -14.91 -26.78 14.57
N ARG A 346 -13.59 -26.81 14.42
CA ARG A 346 -12.63 -27.22 15.45
C ARG A 346 -11.70 -26.07 15.84
N PRO A 347 -11.06 -26.10 17.01
CA PRO A 347 -10.02 -25.12 17.35
C PRO A 347 -8.95 -25.05 16.25
N GLN A 348 -8.56 -23.83 15.89
CA GLN A 348 -7.53 -23.60 14.88
C GLN A 348 -6.21 -24.26 15.31
N GLN A 349 -5.57 -24.98 14.41
CA GLN A 349 -4.29 -25.64 14.67
C GLN A 349 -3.16 -24.96 13.90
N LYS A 350 -1.95 -25.00 14.47
CA LYS A 350 -0.76 -24.50 13.77
C LYS A 350 -0.40 -25.50 12.66
N ALA A 351 -0.30 -25.01 11.41
CA ALA A 351 0.12 -25.81 10.28
C ALA A 351 1.56 -26.35 10.44
N ARG A 352 1.73 -27.66 10.28
CA ARG A 352 2.99 -28.40 10.49
C ARG A 352 3.34 -29.25 9.25
N LEU A 353 3.84 -28.60 8.21
CA LEU A 353 4.43 -29.26 7.05
C LEU A 353 5.96 -29.13 7.10
N SER A 354 6.65 -30.18 6.65
CA SER A 354 8.11 -30.28 6.72
C SER A 354 8.81 -29.16 5.94
N VAL A 355 8.21 -28.78 4.81
CA VAL A 355 8.71 -27.71 3.93
C VAL A 355 8.82 -26.35 4.63
N PHE A 356 8.02 -26.08 5.67
CA PHE A 356 8.06 -24.80 6.36
C PHE A 356 9.39 -24.55 7.07
N GLU A 357 10.03 -25.60 7.61
CA GLU A 357 11.36 -25.46 8.20
C GLU A 357 12.44 -25.25 7.14
N LEU A 358 12.27 -25.83 5.94
CA LEU A 358 13.22 -25.64 4.82
C LEU A 358 13.22 -24.20 4.27
N THR A 359 12.10 -23.50 4.40
CA THR A 359 11.99 -22.10 3.96
C THR A 359 12.40 -21.08 5.02
N LYS A 360 12.69 -21.53 6.24
CA LYS A 360 12.96 -20.65 7.38
C LYS A 360 14.31 -19.96 7.20
N GLY A 361 14.32 -18.63 7.25
CA GLY A 361 15.54 -17.83 7.03
C GLY A 361 15.90 -17.64 5.55
N VAL A 362 15.02 -18.05 4.62
CA VAL A 362 15.17 -17.77 3.19
C VAL A 362 14.34 -16.53 2.84
N ASP A 363 15.01 -15.38 2.81
CA ASP A 363 14.37 -14.08 2.53
C ASP A 363 14.03 -13.90 1.04
N ASP A 364 14.85 -14.46 0.14
CA ASP A 364 14.63 -14.44 -1.30
C ASP A 364 13.42 -15.29 -1.70
N LEU A 365 12.38 -14.62 -2.23
CA LEU A 365 11.14 -15.26 -2.64
C LEU A 365 11.34 -16.31 -3.75
N LYS A 366 12.19 -16.04 -4.74
CA LYS A 366 12.42 -16.94 -5.88
C LYS A 366 13.01 -18.26 -5.40
N LYS A 367 14.02 -18.19 -4.52
CA LYS A 367 14.61 -19.39 -3.87
C LYS A 367 13.58 -20.11 -3.00
N ARG A 368 12.75 -19.36 -2.26
CA ARG A 368 11.69 -19.95 -1.42
C ARG A 368 10.65 -20.70 -2.24
N LEU A 369 10.23 -20.16 -3.38
CA LEU A 369 9.31 -20.82 -4.32
C LEU A 369 9.91 -22.09 -4.94
N GLN A 370 11.20 -22.07 -5.29
CA GLN A 370 11.90 -23.29 -5.74
C GLN A 370 11.88 -24.38 -4.67
N ILE A 371 12.09 -24.04 -3.39
CA ILE A 371 12.03 -25.00 -2.28
C ILE A 371 10.61 -25.57 -2.14
N LEU A 372 9.59 -24.71 -2.15
CA LEU A 372 8.18 -25.13 -2.00
C LEU A 372 7.75 -26.09 -3.11
N ILE A 373 8.04 -25.76 -4.37
CA ILE A 373 7.58 -26.52 -5.54
C ILE A 373 8.38 -27.81 -5.74
N ASN A 374 9.66 -27.84 -5.35
CA ASN A 374 10.48 -29.06 -5.42
C ASN A 374 10.40 -29.91 -4.15
N ALA A 375 9.60 -29.53 -3.15
CA ALA A 375 9.41 -30.31 -1.94
C ALA A 375 8.87 -31.72 -2.26
N LYS A 376 9.24 -32.69 -1.43
CA LYS A 376 8.72 -34.06 -1.51
C LYS A 376 7.46 -34.18 -0.65
N GLY A 377 6.60 -35.16 -0.97
CA GLY A 377 5.36 -35.40 -0.24
C GLY A 377 4.20 -34.52 -0.70
N LYS A 378 3.05 -34.70 -0.03
CA LYS A 378 1.76 -34.11 -0.43
C LYS A 378 1.80 -32.58 -0.55
N GLU A 379 2.62 -31.90 0.27
CA GLU A 379 2.78 -30.45 0.19
C GLU A 379 3.42 -29.99 -1.12
N GLY A 380 4.45 -30.70 -1.58
CA GLY A 380 5.10 -30.41 -2.85
C GLY A 380 4.26 -30.83 -4.05
N ASP A 381 3.56 -31.96 -3.94
CA ASP A 381 2.61 -32.41 -4.98
C ASP A 381 1.47 -31.39 -5.16
N PHE A 382 0.90 -30.90 -4.06
CA PHE A 382 -0.10 -29.83 -4.07
C PHE A 382 0.43 -28.54 -4.72
N MET A 383 1.65 -28.11 -4.33
CA MET A 383 2.26 -26.90 -4.91
C MET A 383 2.49 -27.06 -6.42
N ARG A 384 2.96 -28.23 -6.87
CA ARG A 384 3.14 -28.53 -8.30
C ARG A 384 1.80 -28.56 -9.04
N ALA A 385 0.80 -29.27 -8.52
CA ALA A 385 -0.51 -29.41 -9.15
C ALA A 385 -1.16 -28.04 -9.40
N THR A 386 -1.19 -27.19 -8.39
CA THR A 386 -1.80 -25.85 -8.47
C THR A 386 -0.98 -24.88 -9.32
N THR A 387 0.35 -24.93 -9.23
CA THR A 387 1.24 -24.02 -9.99
C THR A 387 1.26 -24.37 -11.48
N TYR A 388 1.41 -25.65 -11.82
CA TYR A 388 1.43 -26.09 -13.22
C TYR A 388 0.08 -25.90 -13.91
N ASP A 389 -1.00 -26.11 -13.18
CA ASP A 389 -2.36 -25.82 -13.67
C ASP A 389 -2.53 -24.33 -13.97
N LEU A 390 -2.04 -23.45 -13.09
CA LEU A 390 -2.05 -22.01 -13.33
C LEU A 390 -1.21 -21.61 -14.55
N PHE A 391 0.02 -22.14 -14.69
CA PHE A 391 0.89 -21.86 -15.84
C PHE A 391 0.25 -22.31 -17.16
N SER A 392 -0.35 -23.51 -17.15
CA SER A 392 -1.13 -24.01 -18.28
C SER A 392 -2.25 -23.04 -18.63
N TYR A 393 -3.03 -22.59 -17.65
CA TYR A 393 -4.15 -21.69 -17.88
C TYR A 393 -3.71 -20.34 -18.47
N VAL A 394 -2.77 -19.64 -17.82
CA VAL A 394 -2.40 -18.27 -18.24
C VAL A 394 -1.80 -18.20 -19.64
N THR A 395 -1.12 -19.26 -20.10
CA THR A 395 -0.56 -19.31 -21.46
C THR A 395 -1.63 -19.44 -22.54
N HIS A 396 -2.73 -20.14 -22.25
CA HIS A 396 -3.88 -20.28 -23.17
C HIS A 396 -4.77 -19.03 -23.18
N ARG A 397 -4.64 -18.16 -22.19
CA ARG A 397 -5.35 -16.88 -22.13
C ARG A 397 -4.71 -15.78 -22.98
N ILE A 398 -3.59 -16.05 -23.64
CA ILE A 398 -2.96 -15.15 -24.62
C ILE A 398 -3.22 -15.73 -26.03
N PRO A 399 -3.81 -14.97 -26.99
CA PRO A 399 -4.17 -13.54 -26.90
C PRO A 399 -5.59 -13.27 -26.39
N GLU A 400 -6.31 -14.25 -25.84
CA GLU A 400 -7.74 -14.14 -25.52
C GLU A 400 -8.09 -12.94 -24.61
N ILE A 401 -7.44 -12.81 -23.46
CA ILE A 401 -7.74 -11.78 -22.45
C ILE A 401 -6.75 -10.60 -22.48
N SER A 402 -5.56 -10.85 -23.03
CA SER A 402 -4.47 -9.89 -23.20
C SER A 402 -3.58 -10.35 -24.35
N ASP A 403 -3.04 -9.42 -25.13
CA ASP A 403 -2.00 -9.70 -26.14
C ASP A 403 -0.61 -9.87 -25.51
N GLU A 404 -0.41 -9.31 -24.31
CA GLU A 404 0.90 -9.15 -23.69
C GLU A 404 0.93 -9.88 -22.34
N LEU A 405 1.95 -10.71 -22.11
CA LEU A 405 2.06 -11.55 -20.91
C LEU A 405 2.21 -10.72 -19.63
N TYR A 406 2.89 -9.58 -19.69
CA TYR A 406 3.21 -8.79 -18.49
C TYR A 406 1.97 -8.17 -17.85
N ARG A 407 0.90 -7.95 -18.63
CA ARG A 407 -0.37 -7.44 -18.13
C ARG A 407 -1.06 -8.43 -17.21
N ILE A 408 -0.90 -9.73 -17.45
CA ILE A 408 -1.44 -10.78 -16.58
C ILE A 408 -0.73 -10.76 -15.23
N ASP A 409 0.61 -10.69 -15.24
CA ASP A 409 1.40 -10.58 -14.01
C ASP A 409 1.05 -9.29 -13.24
N GLN A 410 1.05 -8.12 -13.91
CA GLN A 410 0.69 -6.85 -13.29
C GLN A 410 -0.72 -6.86 -12.69
N ALA A 411 -1.70 -7.42 -13.39
CA ALA A 411 -3.07 -7.53 -12.91
C ALA A 411 -3.16 -8.40 -11.64
N ILE A 412 -2.49 -9.56 -11.63
CA ILE A 412 -2.52 -10.43 -10.46
C ILE A 412 -1.73 -9.85 -9.28
N CYS A 413 -0.57 -9.25 -9.53
CA CYS A 413 0.20 -8.58 -8.49
C CYS A 413 -0.57 -7.42 -7.86
N ALA A 414 -1.12 -6.52 -8.67
CA ALA A 414 -1.78 -5.31 -8.17
C ALA A 414 -3.22 -5.55 -7.67
N GLY A 415 -3.91 -6.59 -8.18
CA GLY A 415 -5.30 -6.90 -7.86
C GLY A 415 -5.46 -7.93 -6.74
N PHE A 416 -4.60 -8.95 -6.70
CA PHE A 416 -4.63 -10.03 -5.70
C PHE A 416 -3.47 -9.97 -4.70
N GLY A 417 -2.60 -8.95 -4.80
CA GLY A 417 -1.53 -8.69 -3.83
C GLY A 417 -0.39 -9.71 -3.88
N TRP A 418 -0.16 -10.34 -5.04
CA TRP A 418 0.97 -11.24 -5.21
C TRP A 418 2.27 -10.43 -5.41
N GLN A 419 3.36 -10.88 -4.80
CA GLN A 419 4.67 -10.23 -4.92
C GLN A 419 5.28 -10.40 -6.32
N ILE A 420 5.04 -11.55 -6.95
CA ILE A 420 5.41 -11.82 -8.36
C ILE A 420 4.27 -12.55 -9.07
N GLY A 421 4.13 -12.33 -10.37
CA GLY A 421 3.08 -12.92 -11.19
C GLY A 421 3.36 -14.36 -11.63
N PRO A 422 2.39 -15.03 -12.29
CA PRO A 422 2.56 -16.36 -12.86
C PRO A 422 3.78 -16.52 -13.77
N PHE A 423 4.04 -15.61 -14.71
CA PHE A 423 5.18 -15.76 -15.63
C PHE A 423 6.52 -15.49 -14.93
N GLU A 424 6.57 -14.50 -14.03
CA GLU A 424 7.74 -14.27 -13.16
C GLU A 424 8.05 -15.47 -12.26
N THR A 425 7.01 -16.11 -11.71
CA THR A 425 7.17 -17.33 -10.92
C THR A 425 7.76 -18.45 -11.76
N TRP A 426 7.33 -18.57 -13.01
CA TRP A 426 7.84 -19.59 -13.93
C TRP A 426 9.30 -19.33 -14.32
N ASP A 427 9.67 -18.08 -14.60
CA ASP A 427 11.07 -17.69 -14.82
C ASP A 427 11.95 -18.06 -13.62
N ALA A 428 11.46 -17.82 -12.40
CA ALA A 428 12.18 -18.19 -11.18
C ALA A 428 12.42 -19.71 -11.04
N LEU A 429 11.59 -20.54 -11.66
CA LEU A 429 11.74 -22.01 -11.64
C LEU A 429 12.57 -22.54 -12.82
N GLY A 430 12.83 -21.70 -13.81
CA GLY A 430 13.38 -22.07 -15.12
C GLY A 430 12.30 -22.58 -16.07
N VAL A 431 12.09 -21.89 -17.20
CA VAL A 431 10.97 -22.18 -18.10
C VAL A 431 11.09 -23.58 -18.71
N GLN A 432 12.22 -23.87 -19.34
CA GLN A 432 12.47 -25.14 -20.04
C GLN A 432 12.34 -26.36 -19.12
N THR A 433 12.95 -26.31 -17.93
CA THR A 433 12.91 -27.42 -16.96
C THR A 433 11.50 -27.62 -16.42
N THR A 434 10.75 -26.54 -16.23
CA THR A 434 9.38 -26.58 -15.75
C THR A 434 8.43 -27.12 -16.82
N VAL A 435 8.60 -26.81 -18.12
CA VAL A 435 7.81 -27.42 -19.21
C VAL A 435 7.90 -28.94 -19.16
N THR A 436 9.11 -29.50 -19.05
CA THR A 436 9.29 -30.97 -18.96
C THR A 436 8.59 -31.56 -17.74
N LYS A 437 8.65 -30.88 -16.58
CA LYS A 437 7.97 -31.31 -15.36
C LYS A 437 6.44 -31.20 -15.46
N MET A 438 5.93 -30.17 -16.14
CA MET A 438 4.49 -30.01 -16.41
C MET A 438 3.98 -31.16 -17.26
N GLU A 439 4.70 -31.53 -18.33
CA GLU A 439 4.31 -32.64 -19.21
C GLU A 439 4.27 -33.97 -18.47
N ALA A 440 5.27 -34.23 -17.61
CA ALA A 440 5.28 -35.40 -16.73
C ALA A 440 4.09 -35.43 -15.75
N ALA A 441 3.55 -34.26 -15.39
CA ALA A 441 2.36 -34.10 -14.56
C ALA A 441 1.04 -34.02 -15.38
N GLY A 442 1.08 -34.28 -16.70
CA GLY A 442 -0.10 -34.26 -17.56
C GLY A 442 -0.64 -32.86 -17.87
N LYS A 443 0.15 -31.81 -17.67
CA LYS A 443 -0.18 -30.42 -18.00
C LYS A 443 0.69 -29.95 -19.17
N LYS A 444 0.14 -29.17 -20.08
CA LYS A 444 0.87 -28.62 -21.23
C LYS A 444 0.61 -27.13 -21.36
N PRO A 445 1.63 -26.28 -21.54
CA PRO A 445 1.40 -24.89 -21.87
C PRO A 445 0.91 -24.74 -23.30
N ALA A 446 0.48 -23.53 -23.66
CA ALA A 446 0.12 -23.21 -25.03
C ALA A 446 1.32 -23.37 -26.00
N ALA A 447 1.02 -23.64 -27.27
CA ALA A 447 2.01 -23.95 -28.31
C ALA A 447 3.12 -22.90 -28.45
N TRP A 448 2.80 -21.62 -28.25
CA TRP A 448 3.75 -20.52 -28.39
C TRP A 448 4.92 -20.59 -27.38
N VAL A 449 4.73 -21.25 -26.22
CA VAL A 449 5.82 -21.42 -25.25
C VAL A 449 6.88 -22.38 -25.79
N TYR A 450 6.45 -23.45 -26.46
CA TYR A 450 7.38 -24.37 -27.13
C TYR A 450 8.11 -23.67 -28.27
N GLU A 451 7.42 -22.82 -29.02
CA GLU A 451 8.04 -22.00 -30.07
C GLU A 451 9.06 -21.00 -29.52
N MET A 452 8.74 -20.32 -28.42
CA MET A 452 9.66 -19.40 -27.72
C MET A 452 10.96 -20.12 -27.35
N LEU A 453 10.85 -21.30 -26.72
CA LEU A 453 12.00 -22.12 -26.33
C LEU A 453 12.79 -22.61 -27.55
N ALA A 454 12.11 -23.04 -28.62
CA ALA A 454 12.75 -23.47 -29.87
C ALA A 454 13.53 -22.34 -30.56
N ASN A 455 13.09 -21.09 -30.40
CA ASN A 455 13.78 -19.89 -30.89
C ASN A 455 14.94 -19.44 -29.99
N GLY A 456 15.28 -20.20 -28.95
CA GLY A 456 16.41 -19.90 -28.06
C GLY A 456 16.11 -18.88 -26.96
N HIS A 457 14.84 -18.64 -26.66
CA HIS A 457 14.43 -17.77 -25.56
C HIS A 457 13.98 -18.62 -24.36
N ASP A 458 14.75 -18.60 -23.28
CA ASP A 458 14.59 -19.46 -22.10
C ASP A 458 13.88 -18.79 -20.92
N THR A 459 13.51 -17.52 -21.04
CA THR A 459 12.76 -16.75 -20.03
C THR A 459 11.66 -15.88 -20.66
N PHE A 460 10.61 -15.59 -19.90
CA PHE A 460 9.57 -14.62 -20.28
C PHE A 460 10.04 -13.17 -20.08
N TYR A 461 10.90 -12.92 -19.09
CA TYR A 461 11.47 -11.61 -18.81
C TYR A 461 12.99 -11.62 -18.85
N LYS A 462 13.56 -10.47 -19.20
CA LYS A 462 15.00 -10.19 -19.03
C LYS A 462 15.23 -8.73 -18.66
N VAL A 463 16.39 -8.44 -18.07
CA VAL A 463 16.83 -7.08 -17.81
C VAL A 463 18.05 -6.80 -18.68
N GLU A 464 17.96 -5.78 -19.53
CA GLU A 464 19.07 -5.34 -20.39
C GLU A 464 19.27 -3.83 -20.21
N GLY A 465 20.46 -3.41 -19.79
CA GLY A 465 20.78 -2.00 -19.58
C GLY A 465 19.93 -1.33 -18.49
N GLY A 466 19.47 -2.08 -17.47
CA GLY A 466 18.56 -1.60 -16.44
C GLY A 466 17.09 -1.51 -16.88
N ILE A 467 16.77 -1.88 -18.12
CA ILE A 467 15.40 -1.86 -18.64
C ILE A 467 14.82 -3.26 -18.58
N ARG A 468 13.65 -3.39 -17.95
CA ARG A 468 12.90 -4.64 -17.90
C ARG A 468 12.21 -4.87 -19.25
N LYS A 469 12.46 -6.05 -19.84
CA LYS A 469 11.86 -6.50 -21.10
C LYS A 469 11.05 -7.77 -20.90
N TYR A 470 10.03 -7.96 -21.74
CA TYR A 470 9.18 -9.15 -21.79
C TYR A 470 9.23 -9.78 -23.19
N TYR A 471 9.02 -11.09 -23.29
CA TYR A 471 8.89 -11.80 -24.55
C TYR A 471 7.54 -11.46 -25.21
N ASP A 472 7.60 -10.86 -26.39
CA ASP A 472 6.45 -10.52 -27.20
C ASP A 472 6.17 -11.63 -28.20
N LEU A 473 4.93 -12.13 -28.19
CA LEU A 473 4.51 -13.26 -29.03
C LEU A 473 4.41 -12.86 -30.51
N GLN A 474 4.13 -11.59 -30.80
CA GLN A 474 3.98 -11.10 -32.18
C GLN A 474 5.34 -10.98 -32.87
N ASP A 475 6.30 -10.32 -32.22
CA ASP A 475 7.65 -10.12 -32.77
C ASP A 475 8.59 -11.31 -32.54
N LYS A 476 8.19 -12.28 -31.72
CA LYS A 476 9.01 -13.43 -31.29
C LYS A 476 10.36 -13.00 -30.72
N GLY A 477 10.33 -11.95 -29.90
CA GLY A 477 11.53 -11.32 -29.33
C GLY A 477 11.17 -10.47 -28.12
N TYR A 478 12.16 -9.79 -27.53
CA TYR A 478 11.94 -9.04 -26.30
C TYR A 478 11.68 -7.54 -26.54
N LYS A 479 10.60 -7.02 -25.94
CA LYS A 479 10.24 -5.60 -25.91
C LYS A 479 10.33 -5.03 -24.50
N ALA A 480 10.60 -3.73 -24.38
CA ALA A 480 10.52 -3.05 -23.09
C ALA A 480 9.09 -3.11 -22.55
N VAL A 481 8.94 -3.29 -21.23
CA VAL A 481 7.63 -3.19 -20.58
C VAL A 481 7.25 -1.69 -20.54
N PRO A 482 6.18 -1.26 -21.23
CA PRO A 482 5.83 0.16 -21.32
C PRO A 482 5.61 0.81 -19.96
N GLY A 483 6.02 2.06 -19.82
CA GLY A 483 5.88 2.86 -18.60
C GLY A 483 6.89 2.54 -17.49
N THR A 484 7.71 1.49 -17.63
CA THR A 484 8.74 1.16 -16.63
C THR A 484 9.99 2.03 -16.76
N GLU A 485 10.18 2.67 -17.91
CA GLU A 485 11.22 3.66 -18.19
C GLU A 485 11.11 4.93 -17.33
N GLU A 486 9.93 5.24 -16.80
CA GLU A 486 9.71 6.36 -15.88
C GLU A 486 9.96 5.98 -14.41
N PHE A 487 10.22 4.71 -14.12
CA PHE A 487 10.46 4.20 -12.78
C PHE A 487 11.95 3.89 -12.58
N ILE A 488 12.41 4.00 -11.34
CA ILE A 488 13.74 3.54 -10.94
C ILE A 488 13.53 2.26 -10.15
N LEU A 489 13.84 1.12 -10.77
CA LEU A 489 13.71 -0.20 -10.17
C LEU A 489 15.08 -0.70 -9.68
N LEU A 490 15.35 -0.65 -8.37
CA LEU A 490 16.68 -0.96 -7.82
C LEU A 490 17.11 -2.40 -8.12
N ASP A 491 16.19 -3.35 -8.10
CA ASP A 491 16.47 -4.75 -8.49
C ASP A 491 17.03 -4.88 -9.90
N THR A 492 16.65 -3.99 -10.83
CA THR A 492 17.21 -3.99 -12.20
C THR A 492 18.61 -3.39 -12.29
N LEU A 493 19.03 -2.65 -11.24
CA LEU A 493 20.31 -1.94 -11.16
C LEU A 493 21.41 -2.76 -10.45
N ARG A 494 21.03 -3.81 -9.69
CA ARG A 494 21.98 -4.66 -8.93
C ARG A 494 23.09 -5.28 -9.80
N GLY A 495 22.82 -5.53 -11.08
CA GLY A 495 23.79 -6.17 -11.97
C GLY A 495 24.93 -5.25 -12.46
N ASN A 496 24.78 -3.93 -12.41
CA ASN A 496 25.71 -3.02 -13.10
C ASN A 496 25.85 -1.60 -12.51
N LYS A 497 25.10 -1.24 -11.47
CA LYS A 497 25.03 0.14 -10.93
C LYS A 497 25.28 0.24 -9.43
N VAL A 498 25.78 -0.82 -8.79
CA VAL A 498 26.18 -0.80 -7.37
C VAL A 498 27.48 -0.02 -7.22
N VAL A 499 27.48 0.99 -6.36
CA VAL A 499 28.64 1.82 -6.01
C VAL A 499 29.32 1.32 -4.74
N TRP A 500 28.53 0.84 -3.77
CA TRP A 500 29.00 0.29 -2.50
C TRP A 500 27.90 -0.60 -1.89
N GLU A 501 28.27 -1.64 -1.16
CA GLU A 501 27.31 -2.49 -0.44
C GLU A 501 27.93 -3.11 0.82
N ASN A 502 27.07 -3.46 1.78
CA ASN A 502 27.37 -4.35 2.90
C ASN A 502 26.18 -5.29 3.15
N LYS A 503 26.18 -6.03 4.27
CA LYS A 503 25.11 -6.98 4.58
C LYS A 503 23.74 -6.34 4.83
N GLY A 504 23.68 -5.06 5.16
CA GLY A 504 22.44 -4.36 5.55
C GLY A 504 21.98 -3.27 4.59
N ALA A 505 22.85 -2.78 3.70
CA ALA A 505 22.54 -1.72 2.77
C ALA A 505 23.31 -1.82 1.44
N THR A 506 22.69 -1.33 0.37
CA THR A 506 23.26 -1.23 -0.98
C THR A 506 23.11 0.21 -1.49
N LEU A 507 24.18 0.77 -2.07
CA LEU A 507 24.24 2.11 -2.66
C LEU A 507 24.29 2.00 -4.18
N PHE A 508 23.32 2.60 -4.86
CA PHE A 508 23.17 2.58 -6.31
C PHE A 508 23.45 3.95 -6.92
N ASP A 509 24.09 3.96 -8.09
CA ASP A 509 24.05 5.11 -9.00
C ASP A 509 22.75 5.07 -9.80
N ILE A 510 21.83 6.00 -9.49
CA ILE A 510 20.53 6.10 -10.16
C ILE A 510 20.53 7.14 -11.30
N GLY A 511 21.71 7.60 -11.72
CA GLY A 511 21.92 8.53 -12.83
C GLY A 511 21.82 10.01 -12.42
N ASP A 512 22.19 10.89 -13.35
CA ASP A 512 22.20 12.36 -13.20
C ASP A 512 23.02 12.88 -12.02
N GLY A 513 24.02 12.10 -11.59
CA GLY A 513 24.83 12.41 -10.42
C GLY A 513 24.07 12.26 -9.11
N VAL A 514 23.06 11.39 -9.03
CA VAL A 514 22.31 11.10 -7.79
C VAL A 514 22.51 9.64 -7.39
N LEU A 515 22.74 9.44 -6.09
CA LEU A 515 22.82 8.10 -5.50
C LEU A 515 21.52 7.72 -4.80
N ASN A 516 21.21 6.42 -4.73
CA ASN A 516 20.17 5.87 -3.85
C ASN A 516 20.77 4.88 -2.85
N LEU A 517 20.58 5.12 -1.55
CA LEU A 517 20.86 4.13 -0.52
C LEU A 517 19.60 3.34 -0.19
N GLU A 518 19.68 2.03 -0.37
CA GLU A 518 18.67 1.06 0.05
C GLU A 518 19.13 0.31 1.30
N ALA A 519 18.26 0.21 2.30
CA ALA A 519 18.38 -0.73 3.41
C ALA A 519 17.58 -2.01 3.11
N HIS A 520 18.14 -3.16 3.48
CA HIS A 520 17.53 -4.47 3.28
C HIS A 520 17.72 -5.40 4.50
N THR A 521 17.86 -4.81 5.70
CA THR A 521 17.75 -5.56 6.95
C THR A 521 16.30 -5.98 7.18
N LYS A 522 16.05 -6.89 8.14
CA LYS A 522 14.68 -7.28 8.49
C LYS A 522 13.85 -6.04 8.87
N MET A 523 12.76 -5.80 8.14
CA MET A 523 11.90 -4.61 8.28
C MET A 523 12.64 -3.27 8.12
N ASN A 524 13.80 -3.29 7.45
CA ASN A 524 14.67 -2.13 7.23
C ASN A 524 15.02 -1.41 8.54
N THR A 525 15.25 -2.18 9.60
CA THR A 525 15.66 -1.64 10.91
C THR A 525 17.08 -1.07 10.84
N LEU A 526 17.29 0.06 11.53
CA LEU A 526 18.53 0.80 11.52
C LEU A 526 19.52 0.18 12.53
N GLY A 527 20.23 -0.85 12.07
CA GLY A 527 21.38 -1.45 12.76
C GLY A 527 22.72 -0.86 12.30
N PRO A 528 23.86 -1.32 12.86
CA PRO A 528 25.19 -0.81 12.54
C PRO A 528 25.51 -0.77 11.04
N GLU A 529 25.09 -1.79 10.29
CA GLU A 529 25.32 -1.90 8.85
C GLU A 529 24.60 -0.80 8.06
N VAL A 530 23.38 -0.44 8.46
CA VAL A 530 22.61 0.62 7.81
C VAL A 530 23.16 1.99 8.20
N ILE A 531 23.55 2.17 9.47
CA ILE A 531 24.20 3.40 9.95
C ILE A 531 25.51 3.65 9.21
N GLU A 532 26.35 2.62 9.05
CA GLU A 532 27.54 2.68 8.22
C GLU A 532 27.18 3.07 6.77
N GLY A 533 26.16 2.44 6.21
CA GLY A 533 25.70 2.71 4.85
C GLY A 533 25.29 4.16 4.63
N ILE A 534 24.53 4.76 5.55
CA ILE A 534 24.14 6.19 5.48
C ILE A 534 25.39 7.06 5.50
N ASN A 535 26.29 6.81 6.45
CA ASN A 535 27.52 7.58 6.59
C ASN A 535 28.43 7.48 5.34
N LYS A 536 28.52 6.28 4.76
CA LYS A 536 29.34 6.03 3.56
C LYS A 536 28.72 6.66 2.32
N ALA A 537 27.40 6.54 2.16
CA ALA A 537 26.65 7.13 1.05
C ALA A 537 26.82 8.66 1.03
N ILE A 538 26.67 9.33 2.17
CA ILE A 538 26.89 10.79 2.27
C ILE A 538 28.34 11.14 1.90
N SER A 539 29.34 10.44 2.46
CA SER A 539 30.75 10.74 2.16
C SER A 539 31.13 10.53 0.68
N ILE A 540 30.57 9.51 0.01
CA ILE A 540 30.76 9.32 -1.43
C ILE A 540 30.05 10.43 -2.19
N ALA A 541 28.80 10.76 -1.80
CA ALA A 541 28.00 11.75 -2.48
C ALA A 541 28.63 13.16 -2.41
N GLU A 542 29.12 13.58 -1.24
CA GLU A 542 29.77 14.88 -1.02
C GLU A 542 31.02 15.10 -1.88
N LYS A 543 31.65 14.01 -2.35
CA LYS A 543 32.86 14.09 -3.15
C LYS A 543 32.58 14.17 -4.65
N ASP A 544 31.72 13.29 -5.16
CA ASP A 544 31.63 13.00 -6.60
C ASP A 544 30.19 13.11 -7.16
N PHE A 545 29.18 13.43 -6.34
CA PHE A 545 27.77 13.43 -6.75
C PHE A 545 27.04 14.73 -6.35
N ARG A 546 25.85 14.90 -6.91
CA ARG A 546 24.97 16.07 -6.71
C ARG A 546 24.04 15.91 -5.52
N GLY A 547 23.78 14.69 -5.06
CA GLY A 547 22.87 14.43 -3.94
C GLY A 547 22.58 12.96 -3.68
N LEU A 548 21.80 12.71 -2.63
CA LEU A 548 21.50 11.38 -2.13
C LEU A 548 20.00 11.21 -1.90
N VAL A 549 19.44 10.12 -2.40
CA VAL A 549 18.14 9.59 -2.02
C VAL A 549 18.34 8.45 -1.01
N ILE A 550 17.57 8.45 0.07
CA ILE A 550 17.45 7.28 0.97
C ILE A 550 16.05 6.72 0.78
N ALA A 551 15.97 5.55 0.14
CA ALA A 551 14.70 4.92 -0.23
C ALA A 551 14.86 3.40 -0.44
N ASN A 552 13.78 2.66 -0.18
CA ASN A 552 13.72 1.20 -0.29
C ASN A 552 12.60 0.75 -1.24
N GLU A 553 12.82 -0.35 -1.97
CA GLU A 553 11.77 -1.01 -2.76
C GLU A 553 10.86 -1.92 -1.93
N GLY A 554 11.33 -2.34 -0.74
CA GLY A 554 10.55 -3.16 0.18
C GLY A 554 9.27 -2.50 0.70
N GLU A 555 8.43 -3.29 1.37
CA GLU A 555 7.12 -2.85 1.90
C GLU A 555 7.22 -1.65 2.85
N ASN A 556 8.29 -1.60 3.66
CA ASN A 556 8.48 -0.61 4.70
C ASN A 556 9.72 0.23 4.43
N PHE A 557 9.68 1.51 4.79
CA PHE A 557 10.87 2.33 4.80
C PHE A 557 11.78 1.97 5.98
N SER A 558 11.28 2.00 7.21
CA SER A 558 11.99 1.49 8.38
C SER A 558 11.04 1.32 9.57
N ALA A 559 11.13 0.17 10.24
CA ALA A 559 10.43 -0.07 11.51
C ALA A 559 11.13 0.55 12.74
N GLY A 560 12.25 1.27 12.55
CA GLY A 560 13.00 1.95 13.60
C GLY A 560 14.37 1.35 13.88
N ALA A 561 14.97 1.69 15.02
CA ALA A 561 16.27 1.18 15.45
C ALA A 561 16.23 -0.33 15.76
N ASN A 562 17.39 -0.99 15.75
CA ASN A 562 17.48 -2.41 16.11
C ASN A 562 17.29 -2.63 17.63
N LEU A 563 16.03 -2.79 18.03
CA LEU A 563 15.66 -2.96 19.44
C LEU A 563 16.22 -4.25 20.08
N GLY A 564 16.47 -5.29 19.27
CA GLY A 564 17.08 -6.53 19.75
C GLY A 564 18.51 -6.31 20.22
N MET A 565 19.30 -5.54 19.45
CA MET A 565 20.67 -5.17 19.83
C MET A 565 20.70 -4.27 21.07
N LEU A 566 19.83 -3.24 21.11
CA LEU A 566 19.70 -2.38 22.28
C LEU A 566 19.38 -3.18 23.54
N PHE A 567 18.46 -4.14 23.44
CA PHE A 567 18.07 -4.98 24.56
C PHE A 567 19.23 -5.79 25.13
N MET A 568 20.05 -6.40 24.24
CA MET A 568 21.21 -7.19 24.67
C MET A 568 22.18 -6.35 25.49
N PHE A 569 22.64 -5.21 24.95
CA PHE A 569 23.56 -4.32 25.66
C PHE A 569 22.97 -3.79 26.98
N ALA A 570 21.69 -3.41 26.98
CA ALA A 570 21.05 -2.87 28.18
C ALA A 570 20.87 -3.92 29.29
N VAL A 571 20.53 -5.17 28.95
CA VAL A 571 20.40 -6.26 29.93
C VAL A 571 21.76 -6.69 30.49
N GLU A 572 22.79 -6.68 29.65
CA GLU A 572 24.18 -6.97 30.04
C GLU A 572 24.85 -5.79 30.76
N GLN A 573 24.15 -4.66 30.87
CA GLN A 573 24.60 -3.41 31.52
C GLN A 573 25.82 -2.78 30.83
N GLU A 574 25.98 -3.01 29.53
CA GLU A 574 26.99 -2.37 28.67
C GLU A 574 26.53 -0.95 28.27
N TYR A 575 26.34 -0.08 29.25
CA TYR A 575 25.79 1.27 29.02
C TYR A 575 26.69 2.17 28.17
N ASP A 576 27.99 1.92 28.15
CA ASP A 576 28.93 2.63 27.27
C ASP A 576 28.67 2.30 25.79
N GLU A 577 28.33 1.04 25.48
CA GLU A 577 27.94 0.62 24.12
C GLU A 577 26.58 1.20 23.73
N VAL A 578 25.64 1.28 24.69
CA VAL A 578 24.34 1.95 24.46
C VAL A 578 24.54 3.45 24.19
N ASP A 579 25.36 4.15 24.99
CA ASP A 579 25.68 5.57 24.76
C ASP A 579 26.37 5.79 23.41
N LEU A 580 27.33 4.93 23.05
CA LEU A 580 28.02 4.98 21.76
C LEU A 580 27.04 4.79 20.60
N MET A 581 26.15 3.80 20.69
CA MET A 581 25.12 3.54 19.68
C MET A 581 24.20 4.75 19.49
N ILE A 582 23.75 5.38 20.58
CA ILE A 582 22.88 6.57 20.52
C ILE A 582 23.65 7.74 19.89
N ARG A 583 24.90 8.00 20.29
CA ARG A 583 25.73 9.07 19.70
C ARG A 583 25.95 8.86 18.22
N GLN A 584 26.29 7.64 17.80
CA GLN A 584 26.47 7.33 16.38
C GLN A 584 25.19 7.58 15.61
N PHE A 585 24.04 7.21 16.18
CA PHE A 585 22.76 7.42 15.53
C PHE A 585 22.42 8.91 15.41
N GLN A 586 22.51 9.69 16.49
CA GLN A 586 22.32 11.15 16.48
C GLN A 586 23.26 11.83 15.48
N ASN A 587 24.56 11.50 15.49
CA ASN A 587 25.54 12.06 14.55
C ASN A 587 25.18 11.73 13.10
N THR A 588 24.68 10.53 12.83
CA THR A 588 24.26 10.13 11.49
C THR A 588 23.04 10.91 11.02
N MET A 589 22.03 11.10 11.88
CA MET A 589 20.86 11.94 11.56
C MET A 589 21.26 13.40 11.33
N MET A 590 22.23 13.91 12.10
CA MET A 590 22.78 15.25 11.88
C MET A 590 23.55 15.35 10.56
N ARG A 591 24.22 14.28 10.10
CA ARG A 591 24.81 14.26 8.76
C ARG A 591 23.77 14.23 7.64
N VAL A 592 22.64 13.54 7.84
CA VAL A 592 21.49 13.62 6.92
C VAL A 592 20.96 15.05 6.80
N ARG A 593 21.02 15.84 7.88
CA ARG A 593 20.55 17.24 7.90
C ARG A 593 21.58 18.26 7.40
N TYR A 594 22.86 18.01 7.62
CA TYR A 594 23.93 19.00 7.50
C TYR A 594 25.06 18.55 6.55
N SER A 595 24.77 17.70 5.56
CA SER A 595 25.72 17.35 4.50
C SER A 595 25.95 18.49 3.52
N ALA A 596 27.05 18.44 2.77
CA ALA A 596 27.36 19.40 1.70
C ALA A 596 26.52 19.20 0.42
N ILE A 597 25.76 18.11 0.38
CA ILE A 597 24.84 17.73 -0.70
C ILE A 597 23.41 17.63 -0.15
N PRO A 598 22.38 17.85 -0.98
CA PRO A 598 20.99 17.61 -0.59
C PRO A 598 20.74 16.12 -0.36
N VAL A 599 20.14 15.79 0.80
CA VAL A 599 19.67 14.45 1.13
C VAL A 599 18.14 14.44 1.17
N VAL A 600 17.54 13.67 0.27
CA VAL A 600 16.09 13.45 0.20
C VAL A 600 15.76 12.07 0.75
N VAL A 601 14.83 12.03 1.71
CA VAL A 601 14.32 10.79 2.28
C VAL A 601 12.97 10.47 1.65
N ALA A 602 12.77 9.21 1.24
CA ALA A 602 11.55 8.80 0.55
C ALA A 602 10.78 7.70 1.34
N PRO A 603 10.02 8.09 2.38
CA PRO A 603 9.38 7.15 3.28
C PRO A 603 8.19 6.42 2.65
N ALA A 604 7.81 5.31 3.29
CA ALA A 604 6.84 4.33 2.82
C ALA A 604 6.44 3.38 3.92
N GLY A 605 5.22 2.84 3.85
CA GLY A 605 4.80 1.78 4.77
C GLY A 605 5.11 2.20 6.20
N LEU A 606 5.64 1.28 7.00
CA LEU A 606 6.13 1.65 8.33
C LEU A 606 7.37 2.57 8.22
N THR A 607 7.24 3.74 8.83
CA THR A 607 8.29 4.77 8.99
C THR A 607 8.29 5.17 10.46
N LEU A 608 8.74 4.26 11.32
CA LEU A 608 8.57 4.35 12.76
C LEU A 608 9.89 4.60 13.48
N GLY A 609 9.81 5.29 14.61
CA GLY A 609 10.94 5.61 15.47
C GLY A 609 12.12 6.17 14.68
N GLY A 610 13.26 5.48 14.67
CA GLY A 610 14.43 5.89 13.87
C GLY A 610 14.17 6.18 12.38
N GLY A 611 13.19 5.53 11.73
CA GLY A 611 12.78 5.87 10.37
C GLY A 611 12.06 7.23 10.29
N CYS A 612 11.24 7.55 11.29
CA CYS A 612 10.63 8.86 11.47
C CYS A 612 11.71 9.91 11.77
N GLU A 613 12.68 9.60 12.65
CA GLU A 613 13.78 10.52 12.98
C GLU A 613 14.63 10.85 11.75
N MET A 614 14.96 9.86 10.91
CA MET A 614 15.62 10.12 9.62
C MET A 614 14.78 11.00 8.70
N THR A 615 13.47 10.78 8.65
CA THR A 615 12.53 11.61 7.87
C THR A 615 12.51 13.05 8.38
N LEU A 616 12.56 13.26 9.70
CA LEU A 616 12.57 14.58 10.32
C LEU A 616 13.83 15.39 9.95
N HIS A 617 14.96 14.72 9.77
CA HIS A 617 16.26 15.35 9.50
C HIS A 617 16.55 15.61 8.02
N ALA A 618 15.74 15.10 7.09
CA ALA A 618 15.98 15.29 5.65
C ALA A 618 15.95 16.76 5.21
N ASP A 619 16.63 17.09 4.11
CA ASP A 619 16.50 18.40 3.44
C ASP A 619 15.12 18.55 2.79
N ARG A 620 14.58 17.45 2.26
CA ARG A 620 13.21 17.34 1.78
C ARG A 620 12.74 15.90 1.91
N VAL A 621 11.44 15.74 2.12
CA VAL A 621 10.79 14.43 2.13
C VAL A 621 9.94 14.26 0.86
N GLN A 622 10.13 13.14 0.16
CA GLN A 622 9.24 12.68 -0.91
C GLN A 622 8.51 11.42 -0.40
N ALA A 623 7.39 11.60 0.28
CA ALA A 623 6.69 10.50 0.95
C ALA A 623 5.76 9.74 0.01
N ALA A 624 5.68 8.41 0.11
CA ALA A 624 4.53 7.71 -0.45
C ALA A 624 3.26 8.09 0.31
N ALA A 625 2.12 8.16 -0.38
CA ALA A 625 0.84 8.48 0.27
C ALA A 625 0.50 7.51 1.41
N GLU A 626 0.82 6.23 1.21
CA GLU A 626 0.78 5.18 2.24
C GLU A 626 2.09 5.15 3.05
N SER A 627 2.36 6.23 3.79
CA SER A 627 3.44 6.29 4.79
C SER A 627 2.82 6.42 6.18
N TYR A 628 3.20 5.50 7.06
CA TYR A 628 2.77 5.44 8.45
C TYR A 628 3.91 5.95 9.34
N ILE A 629 3.88 7.24 9.64
CA ILE A 629 5.02 7.97 10.22
C ILE A 629 4.75 8.25 11.70
N GLY A 630 5.67 7.91 12.58
CA GLY A 630 5.51 8.20 14.00
C GLY A 630 6.72 7.90 14.88
N LEU A 631 6.83 8.68 15.95
CA LEU A 631 7.75 8.45 17.07
C LEU A 631 7.05 7.54 18.08
N VAL A 632 7.47 6.28 18.16
CA VAL A 632 6.75 5.18 18.86
C VAL A 632 7.48 4.62 20.07
N GLU A 633 8.64 5.18 20.40
CA GLU A 633 9.59 4.71 21.42
C GLU A 633 8.96 4.61 22.80
N VAL A 634 8.00 5.49 23.13
CA VAL A 634 7.24 5.45 24.39
C VAL A 634 6.51 4.12 24.58
N GLY A 635 6.07 3.51 23.48
CA GLY A 635 5.45 2.18 23.49
C GLY A 635 6.37 1.10 24.05
N VAL A 636 7.68 1.20 23.83
CA VAL A 636 8.68 0.22 24.31
C VAL A 636 9.39 0.64 25.59
N GLY A 637 8.96 1.74 26.22
CA GLY A 637 9.54 2.23 27.47
C GLY A 637 10.65 3.26 27.31
N LEU A 638 10.80 3.83 26.10
CA LEU A 638 11.88 4.76 25.76
C LEU A 638 11.30 6.10 25.28
N ILE A 639 12.15 7.08 25.01
CA ILE A 639 11.81 8.26 24.22
C ILE A 639 12.56 8.17 22.87
N PRO A 640 12.25 9.00 21.86
CA PRO A 640 13.11 9.13 20.68
C PRO A 640 14.57 9.41 21.07
N GLY A 641 15.52 8.79 20.36
CA GLY A 641 16.95 8.83 20.72
C GLY A 641 17.89 9.22 19.56
N GLY A 642 17.39 9.31 18.33
CA GLY A 642 18.12 9.74 17.14
C GLY A 642 17.96 11.22 16.81
N GLY A 643 17.38 12.04 17.70
CA GLY A 643 17.11 13.45 17.51
C GLY A 643 15.63 13.78 17.27
N GLY A 644 14.71 12.83 17.44
CA GLY A 644 13.28 13.04 17.23
C GLY A 644 12.66 14.09 18.17
N CYS A 645 13.02 14.08 19.47
CA CYS A 645 12.55 15.11 20.39
C CYS A 645 13.13 16.47 20.03
N LYS A 646 14.42 16.51 19.66
CA LYS A 646 15.11 17.71 19.20
C LYS A 646 14.42 18.32 17.98
N GLU A 647 14.15 17.53 16.94
CA GLU A 647 13.51 18.00 15.72
C GLU A 647 12.07 18.48 15.96
N MET A 648 11.32 17.80 16.82
CA MET A 648 9.99 18.28 17.19
C MET A 648 10.05 19.62 17.94
N ALA A 649 10.98 19.79 18.89
CA ALA A 649 11.18 21.07 19.56
C ALA A 649 11.61 22.18 18.58
N LEU A 650 12.52 21.89 17.65
CA LEU A 650 12.96 22.82 16.61
C LEU A 650 11.80 23.24 15.70
N ARG A 651 11.03 22.28 15.18
CA ARG A 651 9.89 22.56 14.29
C ARG A 651 8.76 23.32 14.98
N LEU A 652 8.60 23.15 16.29
CA LEU A 652 7.66 23.94 17.09
C LEU A 652 8.19 25.36 17.28
N SER A 653 9.47 25.51 17.61
CA SER A 653 10.14 26.81 17.70
C SER A 653 9.98 27.61 16.41
N ASP A 654 10.23 26.99 15.25
CA ASP A 654 10.10 27.64 13.94
C ASP A 654 8.63 27.99 13.58
N ALA A 655 7.65 27.37 14.25
CA ALA A 655 6.24 27.59 14.01
C ALA A 655 5.58 28.62 14.95
N TYR A 656 6.32 29.16 15.93
CA TYR A 656 5.79 30.18 16.84
C TYR A 656 5.80 31.54 16.18
N GLU A 657 4.62 32.17 16.14
CA GLU A 657 4.45 33.56 15.74
C GLU A 657 4.25 34.46 16.97
N ALA A 658 4.58 35.75 16.84
CA ALA A 658 4.44 36.69 17.93
C ALA A 658 2.97 36.85 18.34
N GLY A 659 2.65 36.53 19.60
CA GLY A 659 1.28 36.57 20.14
C GLY A 659 0.60 35.20 20.23
N ASP A 660 1.25 34.13 19.74
CA ASP A 660 0.70 32.77 19.80
C ASP A 660 0.58 32.21 21.21
N ILE A 661 -0.41 31.33 21.38
CA ILE A 661 -0.48 30.44 22.55
C ILE A 661 0.43 29.24 22.31
N GLU A 662 1.74 29.44 22.50
CA GLU A 662 2.82 28.49 22.20
C GLU A 662 2.64 27.10 22.85
N LEU A 663 2.04 27.07 24.04
CA LEU A 663 1.86 25.87 24.85
C LEU A 663 0.89 24.84 24.24
N ASN A 664 -0.12 25.27 23.47
CA ASN A 664 -1.09 24.34 22.86
C ASN A 664 -0.44 23.51 21.74
N SER A 665 0.35 24.17 20.88
CA SER A 665 1.11 23.50 19.82
C SER A 665 2.14 22.53 20.40
N LEU A 666 2.83 22.93 21.47
CA LEU A 666 3.76 22.07 22.20
C LEU A 666 3.05 20.86 22.82
N GLN A 667 1.86 21.06 23.40
CA GLN A 667 1.04 19.98 23.95
C GLN A 667 0.61 18.98 22.89
N ASN A 668 0.16 19.42 21.72
CA ASN A 668 -0.25 18.51 20.64
C ASN A 668 0.91 17.62 20.17
N ALA A 669 2.09 18.21 19.96
CA ALA A 669 3.29 17.46 19.59
C ALA A 669 3.74 16.49 20.70
N PHE A 670 3.76 16.97 21.95
CA PHE A 670 4.03 16.11 23.11
C PHE A 670 3.08 14.93 23.18
N MET A 671 1.77 15.15 23.01
CA MET A 671 0.75 14.10 23.05
C MET A 671 0.88 13.10 21.88
N ASN A 672 1.35 13.54 20.71
CA ASN A 672 1.64 12.63 19.61
C ASN A 672 2.74 11.63 19.98
N VAL A 673 3.84 12.11 20.58
CA VAL A 673 4.96 11.24 21.00
C VAL A 673 4.62 10.44 22.25
N ALA A 674 4.06 11.07 23.29
CA ALA A 674 3.71 10.44 24.57
C ALA A 674 2.66 9.32 24.42
N MET A 675 1.80 9.39 23.40
CA MET A 675 0.84 8.33 23.09
C MET A 675 1.29 7.40 21.97
N ALA A 676 2.52 7.55 21.46
CA ALA A 676 3.05 6.81 20.32
C ALA A 676 2.10 6.82 19.10
N LYS A 677 1.50 7.98 18.80
CA LYS A 677 0.60 8.15 17.65
C LYS A 677 1.39 8.08 16.35
N VAL A 678 0.82 7.33 15.40
CA VAL A 678 1.35 7.14 14.06
C VAL A 678 0.36 7.74 13.07
N SER A 679 0.83 8.56 12.14
CA SER A 679 -0.01 9.03 11.03
C SER A 679 -0.46 7.84 10.19
N THR A 680 -1.68 7.86 9.69
CA THR A 680 -2.23 6.79 8.83
C THR A 680 -2.09 7.09 7.34
N SER A 681 -1.44 8.20 7.01
CA SER A 681 -1.03 8.62 5.67
C SER A 681 0.06 9.69 5.74
N ALA A 682 0.70 9.98 4.60
CA ALA A 682 1.57 11.15 4.47
C ALA A 682 0.82 12.47 4.68
N TYR A 683 -0.45 12.56 4.30
CA TYR A 683 -1.24 13.78 4.46
C TYR A 683 -1.53 14.08 5.94
N GLU A 684 -1.81 13.07 6.75
CA GLU A 684 -1.95 13.22 8.21
C GLU A 684 -0.61 13.56 8.87
N ALA A 685 0.52 13.13 8.29
CA ALA A 685 1.85 13.44 8.81
C ALA A 685 2.20 14.94 8.73
N PHE A 686 1.58 15.71 7.81
CA PHE A 686 1.68 17.17 7.81
C PHE A 686 1.00 17.79 9.05
N ASP A 687 -0.20 17.32 9.41
CA ASP A 687 -0.93 17.80 10.59
C ASP A 687 -0.17 17.51 11.89
N MET A 688 0.58 16.39 11.91
CA MET A 688 1.43 15.98 13.03
C MET A 688 2.80 16.68 13.04
N LYS A 689 3.11 17.53 12.05
CA LYS A 689 4.41 18.20 11.85
C LYS A 689 5.60 17.27 11.61
N TYR A 690 5.35 16.00 11.27
CA TYR A 690 6.40 15.08 10.80
C TYR A 690 6.83 15.42 9.37
N LEU A 691 5.90 15.90 8.53
CA LEU A 691 6.21 16.54 7.25
C LEU A 691 6.01 18.05 7.34
N ARG A 692 6.73 18.80 6.50
CA ARG A 692 6.73 20.27 6.48
C ARG A 692 6.36 20.81 5.10
N ARG A 693 5.96 22.09 5.05
CA ARG A 693 5.73 22.79 3.78
C ARG A 693 6.97 22.66 2.88
N GLY A 694 6.76 22.20 1.66
CA GLY A 694 7.83 21.93 0.68
C GLY A 694 8.18 20.44 0.54
N ASP A 695 7.76 19.60 1.47
CA ASP A 695 7.72 18.15 1.27
C ASP A 695 6.60 17.78 0.29
N ARG A 696 6.75 16.63 -0.36
CA ARG A 696 5.87 16.18 -1.44
C ARG A 696 5.36 14.76 -1.19
N VAL A 697 4.26 14.43 -1.87
CA VAL A 697 3.62 13.11 -1.76
C VAL A 697 3.54 12.45 -3.14
N THR A 698 4.08 11.24 -3.24
CA THR A 698 3.90 10.34 -4.39
C THR A 698 2.73 9.41 -4.13
N LEU A 699 1.74 9.39 -5.03
CA LEU A 699 0.61 8.46 -4.93
C LEU A 699 0.97 7.08 -5.46
N ASN A 700 1.62 7.00 -6.63
CA ASN A 700 2.05 5.73 -7.19
C ASN A 700 3.39 5.30 -6.60
N ARG A 701 3.37 4.30 -5.71
CA ARG A 701 4.58 3.82 -5.02
C ARG A 701 5.76 3.52 -5.97
N SER A 702 5.49 3.05 -7.18
CA SER A 702 6.52 2.70 -8.17
C SER A 702 7.29 3.92 -8.70
N ARG A 703 6.74 5.14 -8.57
CA ARG A 703 7.38 6.40 -8.99
C ARG A 703 8.24 7.03 -7.90
N LEU A 704 8.14 6.56 -6.65
CA LEU A 704 8.69 7.26 -5.50
C LEU A 704 10.18 7.59 -5.64
N ILE A 705 11.01 6.62 -6.02
CA ILE A 705 12.46 6.81 -6.11
C ILE A 705 12.79 7.82 -7.23
N ALA A 706 12.06 7.78 -8.34
CA ALA A 706 12.19 8.75 -9.42
C ALA A 706 11.77 10.17 -8.98
N ASP A 707 10.64 10.30 -8.30
CA ASP A 707 10.17 11.59 -7.76
C ASP A 707 11.12 12.14 -6.68
N ALA A 708 11.74 11.25 -5.89
CA ALA A 708 12.72 11.62 -4.87
C ALA A 708 14.04 12.08 -5.50
N LYS A 709 14.49 11.40 -6.57
CA LYS A 709 15.62 11.84 -7.39
C LYS A 709 15.36 13.22 -7.99
N GLU A 710 14.18 13.47 -8.54
CA GLU A 710 13.81 14.78 -9.06
C GLU A 710 13.87 15.85 -7.96
N SER A 711 13.39 15.53 -6.75
CA SER A 711 13.49 16.43 -5.59
C SER A 711 14.94 16.76 -5.19
N VAL A 712 15.87 15.81 -5.34
CA VAL A 712 17.31 16.06 -5.16
C VAL A 712 17.82 17.03 -6.23
N LEU A 713 17.50 16.76 -7.49
CA LEU A 713 17.92 17.59 -8.62
C LEU A 713 17.40 19.03 -8.48
N GLU A 714 16.13 19.20 -8.11
CA GLU A 714 15.53 20.52 -7.84
C GLU A 714 16.29 21.29 -6.75
N LEU A 715 16.69 20.62 -5.66
CA LEU A 715 17.48 21.26 -4.60
C LEU A 715 18.88 21.63 -5.08
N ALA A 716 19.55 20.72 -5.79
CA ALA A 716 20.89 20.94 -6.32
C ALA A 716 20.90 22.09 -7.36
N ASP A 717 19.95 22.10 -8.30
CA ASP A 717 19.79 23.13 -9.33
C ASP A 717 19.40 24.49 -8.76
N ALA A 718 18.70 24.51 -7.62
CA ALA A 718 18.41 25.75 -6.87
C ALA A 718 19.64 26.32 -6.15
N GLY A 719 20.81 25.68 -6.24
CA GLY A 719 22.05 26.13 -5.60
C GLY A 719 22.16 25.72 -4.13
N TYR A 720 21.78 24.47 -3.80
CA TYR A 720 21.89 23.93 -2.44
C TYR A 720 23.25 24.26 -1.81
N THR A 721 23.21 24.74 -0.57
CA THR A 721 24.39 25.06 0.23
C THR A 721 24.22 24.45 1.61
N GLN A 722 25.29 23.86 2.14
CA GLN A 722 25.31 23.23 3.45
C GLN A 722 24.73 24.15 4.53
N ALA A 723 23.70 23.67 5.23
CA ALA A 723 23.12 24.39 6.35
C ALA A 723 24.09 24.46 7.54
N LYS A 724 23.95 25.50 8.37
CA LYS A 724 24.68 25.60 9.65
C LYS A 724 23.83 25.01 10.77
N GLN A 725 24.48 24.31 11.70
CA GLN A 725 23.83 23.87 12.93
C GLN A 725 23.21 25.07 13.69
N ARG A 726 21.97 24.89 14.12
CA ARG A 726 21.12 25.92 14.70
C ARG A 726 21.47 26.15 16.18
N LYS A 727 21.33 27.41 16.61
CA LYS A 727 21.60 27.88 17.98
C LYS A 727 20.43 28.63 18.61
N ASP A 728 19.30 28.57 17.93
CA ASP A 728 18.13 29.44 18.06
C ASP A 728 16.85 28.61 18.18
N VAL A 729 16.92 27.48 18.88
CA VAL A 729 15.74 26.65 19.19
C VAL A 729 15.10 27.18 20.48
N LYS A 730 13.91 27.75 20.38
CA LYS A 730 13.14 28.25 21.52
C LYS A 730 12.53 27.08 22.30
N VAL A 731 12.79 27.05 23.60
CA VAL A 731 12.25 26.05 24.53
C VAL A 731 11.57 26.72 25.72
N GLN A 732 10.61 26.03 26.35
CA GLN A 732 9.73 26.62 27.37
C GLN A 732 10.23 26.46 28.83
N GLY A 733 11.26 25.64 29.06
CA GLY A 733 11.80 25.36 30.39
C GLY A 733 10.75 24.85 31.37
N ARG A 734 10.91 25.23 32.64
CA ARG A 734 10.03 24.81 33.75
C ARG A 734 8.56 25.14 33.53
N THR A 735 8.23 26.22 32.83
CA THR A 735 6.84 26.59 32.53
C THR A 735 6.14 25.53 31.68
N GLY A 736 6.78 25.08 30.60
CA GLY A 736 6.25 24.01 29.76
C GLY A 736 6.19 22.67 30.50
N ILE A 737 7.23 22.36 31.30
CA ILE A 737 7.27 21.13 32.11
C ILE A 737 6.11 21.08 33.11
N ALA A 738 5.81 22.19 33.78
CA ALA A 738 4.73 22.24 34.77
C ALA A 738 3.36 21.92 34.15
N LEU A 739 3.08 22.44 32.95
CA LEU A 739 1.87 22.11 32.19
C LEU A 739 1.76 20.60 31.94
N PHE A 740 2.84 19.98 31.46
CA PHE A 740 2.85 18.54 31.17
C PHE A 740 2.75 17.69 32.42
N LYS A 741 3.45 18.03 33.50
CA LYS A 741 3.35 17.33 34.77
C LYS A 741 1.92 17.34 35.32
N ALA A 742 1.20 18.45 35.20
CA ALA A 742 -0.21 18.51 35.62
C ALA A 742 -1.09 17.53 34.81
N GLY A 743 -0.94 17.50 33.48
CA GLY A 743 -1.67 16.57 32.61
C GLY A 743 -1.33 15.10 32.84
N ILE A 744 -0.03 14.79 32.99
CA ILE A 744 0.47 13.44 33.28
C ILE A 744 -0.06 12.96 34.64
N ALA A 745 0.01 13.79 35.67
CA ALA A 745 -0.52 13.47 37.00
C ALA A 745 -2.02 13.20 36.94
N ALA A 746 -2.80 14.02 36.22
CA ALA A 746 -4.24 13.78 36.02
C ALA A 746 -4.52 12.43 35.35
N MET A 747 -3.76 12.06 34.30
CA MET A 747 -3.90 10.75 33.65
C MET A 747 -3.52 9.60 34.59
N ARG A 748 -2.51 9.78 35.44
CA ARG A 748 -2.09 8.78 36.44
C ARG A 748 -3.17 8.57 37.49
N TYR A 749 -3.69 9.65 38.09
CA TYR A 749 -4.78 9.58 39.07
C TYR A 749 -6.06 9.00 38.46
N GLY A 750 -6.34 9.30 37.19
CA GLY A 750 -7.42 8.69 36.40
C GLY A 750 -7.20 7.24 35.98
N LYS A 751 -6.05 6.64 36.33
CA LYS A 751 -5.65 5.26 35.96
C LYS A 751 -5.60 5.02 34.43
N TYR A 752 -5.39 6.08 33.64
CA TYR A 752 -5.20 5.97 32.19
C TYR A 752 -3.78 5.54 31.80
N ILE A 753 -2.81 5.81 32.68
CA ILE A 753 -1.38 5.50 32.48
C ILE A 753 -0.79 4.81 33.73
N SER A 754 0.23 3.98 33.52
CA SER A 754 1.00 3.36 34.62
C SER A 754 1.96 4.36 35.28
N GLU A 755 2.61 3.93 36.36
CA GLU A 755 3.69 4.71 36.98
C GLU A 755 4.91 4.82 36.04
N HIS A 756 5.17 3.76 35.27
CA HIS A 756 6.27 3.77 34.30
C HIS A 756 5.96 4.69 33.12
N ASP A 757 4.71 4.68 32.64
CA ASP A 757 4.25 5.62 31.62
C ASP A 757 4.44 7.08 32.08
N GLN A 758 4.13 7.38 33.34
CA GLN A 758 4.39 8.70 33.93
C GLN A 758 5.89 9.04 33.89
N LYS A 759 6.76 8.12 34.31
CA LYS A 759 8.22 8.35 34.31
C LYS A 759 8.76 8.66 32.90
N ILE A 760 8.33 7.89 31.89
CA ILE A 760 8.73 8.11 30.49
C ILE A 760 8.19 9.45 29.99
N ALA A 761 6.91 9.75 30.24
CA ALA A 761 6.29 11.01 29.82
C ALA A 761 6.94 12.23 30.48
N GLU A 762 7.37 12.12 31.74
CA GLU A 762 8.12 13.18 32.43
C GLU A 762 9.52 13.40 31.83
N LYS A 763 10.23 12.33 31.47
CA LYS A 763 11.51 12.42 30.75
C LYS A 763 11.33 13.06 29.36
N LEU A 764 10.29 12.67 28.62
CA LEU A 764 9.94 13.30 27.35
C LEU A 764 9.64 14.80 27.51
N ALA A 765 8.83 15.16 28.50
CA ALA A 765 8.51 16.56 28.82
C ALA A 765 9.76 17.35 29.18
N TYR A 766 10.68 16.75 29.93
CA TYR A 766 11.96 17.35 30.28
C TYR A 766 12.79 17.68 29.03
N VAL A 767 12.92 16.74 28.09
CA VAL A 767 13.70 16.97 26.85
C VAL A 767 13.03 17.99 25.94
N MET A 768 11.74 17.83 25.63
CA MET A 768 11.02 18.72 24.69
C MET A 768 10.92 20.17 25.18
N CYS A 769 10.94 20.38 26.50
CA CYS A 769 10.93 21.73 27.10
C CYS A 769 12.33 22.29 27.35
N GLY A 770 13.40 21.59 26.94
CA GLY A 770 14.77 22.07 27.11
C GLY A 770 15.29 21.98 28.53
N GLY A 771 14.88 20.97 29.29
CA GLY A 771 15.41 20.66 30.62
C GLY A 771 14.97 21.65 31.71
N ASP A 772 15.80 21.78 32.75
CA ASP A 772 15.47 22.53 33.97
C ASP A 772 15.68 24.05 33.87
N LEU A 773 15.50 24.63 32.67
CA LEU A 773 15.67 26.07 32.45
C LEU A 773 14.59 26.87 33.20
N SER A 774 14.98 27.89 33.94
CA SER A 774 14.09 28.66 34.81
C SER A 774 13.11 29.56 34.05
N TYR A 775 13.38 29.86 32.78
CA TYR A 775 12.52 30.66 31.89
C TYR A 775 12.70 30.22 30.43
N PRO A 776 11.71 30.51 29.54
CA PRO A 776 11.82 30.23 28.11
C PRO A 776 12.99 30.96 27.46
N GLN A 777 13.84 30.23 26.73
CA GLN A 777 15.03 30.80 26.09
C GLN A 777 15.44 30.00 24.85
N MET A 778 16.45 30.50 24.14
CA MET A 778 17.04 29.82 22.97
C MET A 778 18.14 28.86 23.41
N VAL A 779 18.16 27.68 22.82
CA VAL A 779 19.20 26.66 23.01
C VAL A 779 19.75 26.16 21.69
N THR A 780 20.89 25.46 21.74
CA THR A 780 21.47 24.80 20.57
C THR A 780 20.83 23.44 20.32
N GLU A 781 20.94 22.93 19.09
CA GLU A 781 20.53 21.56 18.81
C GLU A 781 21.31 20.54 19.64
N GLN A 782 22.62 20.75 19.81
CA GLN A 782 23.46 19.86 20.61
C GLN A 782 23.00 19.78 22.07
N TYR A 783 22.55 20.90 22.64
CA TYR A 783 21.98 20.92 23.99
C TYR A 783 20.77 19.97 24.11
N LEU A 784 19.86 20.01 23.13
CA LEU A 784 18.71 19.12 23.11
C LEU A 784 19.08 17.66 22.84
N LEU A 785 20.03 17.39 21.95
CA LEU A 785 20.54 16.04 21.68
C LEU A 785 21.18 15.42 22.93
N ASP A 786 21.91 16.19 23.71
CA ASP A 786 22.53 15.72 24.95
C ASP A 786 21.48 15.40 26.03
N LEU A 787 20.44 16.23 26.18
CA LEU A 787 19.29 15.94 27.05
C LEU A 787 18.55 14.67 26.61
N GLU A 788 18.30 14.54 25.31
CA GLU A 788 17.62 13.39 24.72
C GLU A 788 18.42 12.10 24.97
N ARG A 789 19.74 12.13 24.75
CA ARG A 789 20.63 10.99 24.98
C ARG A 789 20.67 10.59 26.45
N GLU A 790 20.80 11.54 27.38
CA GLU A 790 20.75 11.25 28.82
C GLU A 790 19.44 10.57 29.20
N ALA A 791 18.31 11.14 28.77
CA ALA A 791 16.99 10.63 29.11
C ALA A 791 16.76 9.23 28.52
N PHE A 792 17.17 9.00 27.27
CA PHE A 792 17.11 7.68 26.63
C PHE A 792 17.96 6.66 27.39
N LEU A 793 19.24 6.97 27.63
CA LEU A 793 20.19 6.08 28.30
C LEU A 793 19.71 5.74 29.72
N SER A 794 19.19 6.72 30.46
CA SER A 794 18.59 6.53 31.78
C SER A 794 17.42 5.56 31.73
N LEU A 795 16.54 5.66 30.72
CA LEU A 795 15.40 4.75 30.56
C LEU A 795 15.80 3.32 30.18
N CYS A 796 16.96 3.12 29.52
CA CYS A 796 17.50 1.79 29.25
C CYS A 796 17.89 1.03 30.53
N GLY A 797 18.23 1.74 31.61
CA GLY A 797 18.52 1.13 32.91
C GLY A 797 17.28 0.69 33.70
N GLU A 798 16.08 0.99 33.21
CA GLU A 798 14.84 0.68 33.93
C GLU A 798 14.35 -0.74 33.65
N ARG A 799 14.21 -1.54 34.71
CA ARG A 799 13.70 -2.92 34.62
C ARG A 799 12.38 -3.02 33.83
N LYS A 800 11.44 -2.09 34.07
CA LYS A 800 10.15 -2.07 33.38
C LYS A 800 10.27 -1.78 31.88
N THR A 801 11.27 -0.99 31.47
CA THR A 801 11.57 -0.75 30.05
C THR A 801 12.10 -2.03 29.41
N LEU A 802 13.03 -2.73 30.06
CA LEU A 802 13.55 -4.02 29.57
C LEU A 802 12.43 -5.06 29.41
N GLU A 803 11.49 -5.14 30.35
CA GLU A 803 10.29 -5.99 30.23
C GLU A 803 9.41 -5.64 29.02
N ARG A 804 9.23 -4.34 28.72
CA ARG A 804 8.47 -3.88 27.55
C ARG A 804 9.16 -4.27 26.24
N ILE A 805 10.47 -4.05 26.15
CA ILE A 805 11.27 -4.43 25.00
C ILE A 805 11.20 -5.94 24.77
N GLN A 806 11.42 -6.74 25.83
CA GLN A 806 11.35 -8.20 25.76
C GLN A 806 9.96 -8.69 25.32
N SER A 807 8.89 -8.08 25.85
CA SER A 807 7.51 -8.41 25.45
C SER A 807 7.26 -8.14 23.97
N LEU A 808 7.77 -7.02 23.43
CA LEU A 808 7.66 -6.72 22.01
C LEU A 808 8.46 -7.73 21.16
N LEU A 809 9.71 -8.03 21.53
CA LEU A 809 10.58 -8.95 20.79
C LEU A 809 10.04 -10.39 20.76
N ASN A 810 9.44 -10.86 21.86
CA ASN A 810 8.93 -12.22 21.98
C ASN A 810 7.48 -12.39 21.52
N GLY A 811 6.62 -11.40 21.79
CA GLY A 811 5.17 -11.49 21.61
C GLY A 811 4.57 -10.50 20.62
N GLY A 812 5.36 -9.60 20.05
CA GLY A 812 4.92 -8.59 19.10
C GLY A 812 3.96 -7.54 19.68
N LYS A 813 3.82 -7.49 21.02
CA LYS A 813 2.95 -6.54 21.71
C LYS A 813 3.70 -5.85 22.85
N PRO A 814 3.63 -4.51 22.94
CA PRO A 814 4.17 -3.79 24.08
C PRO A 814 3.46 -4.18 25.38
N LEU A 815 4.22 -4.32 26.46
CA LEU A 815 3.69 -4.49 27.81
C LEU A 815 3.29 -3.12 28.39
N ARG A 816 2.18 -3.06 29.12
CA ARG A 816 1.76 -1.84 29.87
C ARG A 816 1.87 -2.11 31.37
N ASN A 817 3.09 -1.99 31.89
CA ASN A 817 3.52 -2.22 33.29
C ASN A 817 3.87 -0.92 34.04
#